data_AF-A0A7S3L5R4-F1
#
_entry.id   AF-A0A7S3L5R4-F1
#
_cell.length_a   1.000
_cell.length_b   1.000
_cell.length_c   1.000
_cell.angle_alpha   90.00
_cell.angle_beta   90.00
_cell.angle_gamma   90.00
#
_symmetry.space_group_name_H-M   'P 1'
#
loop_
_entity.id
_entity.type
_entity.pdbx_description
1 polymer ?
#
loop_
_entity_poly.entity_id
_entity_poly.type
_entity_poly.pdbx_seq_one_letter_code
_entity_poly.pdbx_strand_id
1 'polypeptide(L)'
;VLQSLALAVALEHAVPMAQQNPKKRNPNLAAYVDPIQRYMSYERAFLRGDLDDHFELLHTWDLRHVVDGTEPDEVAQWGRDMLRNYRPDHVLTPNDTWRYVEMVRTNIRYGSADVKYDRDDLQLYQNILLNGGVCGRRAFFGRFVLRAFGIPTIARPSKGHGALAHWTPLRKNDKNECCGGWCVCLGGGWGAGWTKTQYKSDLDFLATSIARVDTQAYWKVKRAQWIGSVFQEKPFYGEEQIEEDKNAKVGFWYGTSLKVQKEIIDGLPTSKTPPQRIHQKSHKPTVVEQVQARKLTADTKQISYSDLGSIVIPAAAFSHPKNSTKDVNVMKGFHSSVGGLQVYMPSFPSQGLTIMRGGTWKCEPDRCCSGARLKSGGYGQYHDWGMRVAMAGPEDGSTPKQGVISVDLNVQGTVRMEFVFCPPGSFIMGGDPNKKDGRFDCVETPNHTVTLTRGFWLGKYPVTQEQYQTIMGINPSKSTKDPKCPVDNIGTSDAFDFVDKMVEVIGRDFRLPTEAEWEYAARGGKGEGKWFFGNNPQVLGEYAWFKGNSGGKSHQVGQKKPNPFGIYDMYGQVYERVSDKYSVDYYKRSPEKDPTGPSQGIKSIVEYRVKVPTAGKYRLKAAVVTANFKQNMKVSVNGDESAEQQFDLPWTNGYWQDTIDPCVLPLKAGENTLRFWRDSPPQYGVAIKSFTLSLNPF
;
A
#
# COMPACT_ATOMS: atom_id res chain seq x y z
N VAL A 1 0.96 31.24 16.10
CA VAL A 1 0.47 30.52 14.89
C VAL A 1 -0.69 31.22 14.19
N LEU A 2 -1.79 31.61 14.85
CA LEU A 2 -2.98 32.15 14.17
C LEU A 2 -2.72 33.42 13.33
N GLN A 3 -1.88 34.35 13.81
CA GLN A 3 -1.46 35.50 12.99
C GLN A 3 -0.68 35.07 11.73
N SER A 4 0.19 34.08 11.86
CA SER A 4 0.92 33.50 10.72
C SER A 4 -0.02 32.78 9.74
N LEU A 5 -1.08 32.14 10.25
CA LEU A 5 -2.12 31.52 9.44
C LEU A 5 -2.92 32.57 8.67
N ALA A 6 -3.34 33.67 9.32
CA ALA A 6 -4.04 34.77 8.66
C ALA A 6 -3.22 35.35 7.51
N LEU A 7 -1.92 35.59 7.75
CA LEU A 7 -1.02 36.08 6.70
C LEU A 7 -0.81 35.04 5.59
N ALA A 8 -0.72 33.75 5.92
CA ALA A 8 -0.59 32.69 4.93
C ALA A 8 -1.81 32.62 4.01
N VAL A 9 -3.02 32.71 4.58
CA VAL A 9 -4.27 32.77 3.84
C VAL A 9 -4.30 34.01 2.94
N ALA A 10 -3.96 35.19 3.47
CA ALA A 10 -3.93 36.42 2.68
C ALA A 10 -2.96 36.34 1.49
N LEU A 11 -1.80 35.72 1.67
CA LEU A 11 -0.81 35.55 0.60
C LEU A 11 -1.25 34.52 -0.44
N GLU A 12 -1.77 33.38 -0.02
CA GLU A 12 -2.11 32.28 -0.93
C GLU A 12 -3.40 32.54 -1.72
N HIS A 13 -4.37 33.19 -1.08
CA HIS A 13 -5.66 33.54 -1.67
C HIS A 13 -5.71 34.96 -2.23
N ALA A 14 -4.55 35.61 -2.40
CA ALA A 14 -4.44 36.89 -3.11
C ALA A 14 -4.92 36.77 -4.57
N VAL A 15 -4.88 35.55 -5.12
CA VAL A 15 -5.52 35.17 -6.38
C VAL A 15 -6.62 34.16 -6.07
N PRO A 16 -7.87 34.35 -6.58
CA PRO A 16 -8.97 33.42 -6.30
C PRO A 16 -8.66 31.97 -6.68
N MET A 17 -8.80 31.05 -5.72
CA MET A 17 -8.59 29.61 -5.94
C MET A 17 -9.90 28.91 -6.24
N ALA A 18 -10.04 28.34 -7.44
CA ALA A 18 -11.24 27.61 -7.83
C ALA A 18 -11.42 26.32 -7.01
N GLN A 19 -12.64 26.06 -6.56
CA GLN A 19 -12.95 24.82 -5.84
C GLN A 19 -13.03 23.63 -6.81
N GLN A 20 -12.48 22.49 -6.39
CA GLN A 20 -12.63 21.22 -7.13
C GLN A 20 -13.96 20.55 -6.77
N ASN A 21 -15.06 21.12 -7.27
CA ASN A 21 -16.40 20.56 -7.11
C ASN A 21 -16.74 19.52 -8.21
N PRO A 22 -17.64 18.56 -7.95
CA PRO A 22 -18.25 17.75 -9.01
C PRO A 22 -18.95 18.67 -10.01
N LYS A 23 -19.05 18.27 -11.29
CA LYS A 23 -19.65 19.09 -12.35
C LYS A 23 -21.05 19.60 -11.94
N LYS A 24 -21.11 20.86 -11.49
CA LYS A 24 -22.28 21.74 -11.23
C LYS A 24 -23.67 21.04 -11.18
N ARG A 25 -23.94 20.22 -10.17
CA ARG A 25 -25.33 19.80 -9.86
C ARG A 25 -26.03 20.69 -8.83
N ASN A 26 -25.28 21.48 -8.05
CA ASN A 26 -25.85 22.47 -7.13
C ASN A 26 -25.39 23.89 -7.55
N PRO A 27 -26.28 24.76 -8.06
CA PRO A 27 -25.94 26.11 -8.50
C PRO A 27 -25.57 27.06 -7.35
N ASN A 28 -25.84 26.68 -6.10
CA ASN A 28 -25.57 27.50 -4.92
C ASN A 28 -24.18 27.26 -4.31
N LEU A 29 -23.36 26.36 -4.88
CA LEU A 29 -21.99 26.13 -4.40
C LEU A 29 -21.05 27.23 -4.89
N ALA A 30 -20.20 27.73 -3.99
CA ALA A 30 -19.22 28.76 -4.31
C ALA A 30 -18.22 28.28 -5.37
N ALA A 31 -17.92 29.13 -6.35
CA ALA A 31 -16.96 28.81 -7.41
C ALA A 31 -15.50 28.83 -6.90
N TYR A 32 -15.22 29.58 -5.84
CA TYR A 32 -13.90 29.81 -5.28
C TYR A 32 -13.88 29.53 -3.78
N VAL A 33 -12.71 29.22 -3.24
CA VAL A 33 -12.48 29.12 -1.80
C VAL A 33 -12.63 30.51 -1.19
N ASP A 34 -13.42 30.63 -0.13
CA ASP A 34 -13.53 31.87 0.64
C ASP A 34 -12.35 31.95 1.63
N PRO A 35 -11.46 32.95 1.51
CA PRO A 35 -10.28 33.05 2.38
C PRO A 35 -10.65 33.28 3.85
N ILE A 36 -11.73 34.01 4.14
CA ILE A 36 -12.17 34.26 5.51
C ILE A 36 -12.69 32.96 6.12
N GLN A 37 -13.53 32.20 5.41
CA GLN A 37 -14.02 30.91 5.90
C GLN A 37 -12.89 29.89 6.04
N ARG A 38 -11.93 29.89 5.12
CA ARG A 38 -10.72 29.06 5.18
C ARG A 38 -9.91 29.34 6.45
N TYR A 39 -9.66 30.61 6.77
CA TYR A 39 -9.00 31.00 8.02
C TYR A 39 -9.80 30.51 9.24
N MET A 40 -11.09 30.82 9.29
CA MET A 40 -11.97 30.48 10.41
C MET A 40 -12.08 28.96 10.62
N SER A 41 -12.08 28.17 9.54
CA SER A 41 -12.11 26.71 9.58
C SER A 41 -10.87 26.14 10.29
N TYR A 42 -9.68 26.59 9.89
CA TYR A 42 -8.43 26.16 10.53
C TYR A 42 -8.27 26.70 11.95
N GLU A 43 -8.69 27.93 12.22
CA GLU A 43 -8.70 28.49 13.58
C GLU A 43 -9.56 27.65 14.52
N ARG A 44 -10.80 27.33 14.14
CA ARG A 44 -11.68 26.48 14.94
C ARG A 44 -11.08 25.09 15.16
N ALA A 45 -10.51 24.48 14.11
CA ALA A 45 -9.85 23.19 14.22
C ALA A 45 -8.65 23.24 15.18
N PHE A 46 -7.82 24.28 15.10
CA PHE A 46 -6.70 24.49 16.02
C PHE A 46 -7.18 24.62 17.47
N LEU A 47 -8.17 25.47 17.72
CA LEU A 47 -8.70 25.72 19.07
C LEU A 47 -9.38 24.50 19.70
N ARG A 48 -9.94 23.59 18.90
CA ARG A 48 -10.47 22.30 19.35
C ARG A 48 -9.40 21.23 19.57
N GLY A 49 -8.14 21.50 19.19
CA GLY A 49 -7.05 20.52 19.24
C GLY A 49 -7.18 19.45 18.15
N ASP A 50 -7.84 19.79 17.02
CA ASP A 50 -8.08 18.85 15.92
C ASP A 50 -6.91 18.69 14.96
N LEU A 51 -6.07 19.72 14.88
CA LEU A 51 -4.89 19.75 14.02
C LEU A 51 -3.72 19.01 14.65
N ASP A 52 -2.74 18.69 13.82
CA ASP A 52 -1.49 18.08 14.25
C ASP A 52 -0.81 18.90 15.35
N ASP A 53 -0.16 18.22 16.30
CA ASP A 53 0.51 18.88 17.41
C ASP A 53 1.69 19.75 16.98
N HIS A 54 2.21 19.55 15.76
CA HIS A 54 3.24 20.39 15.18
C HIS A 54 2.70 21.61 14.41
N PHE A 55 1.38 21.77 14.29
CA PHE A 55 0.78 22.91 13.58
C PHE A 55 1.23 24.26 14.15
N GLU A 56 1.36 24.36 15.47
CA GLU A 56 1.82 25.57 16.15
C GLU A 56 3.29 25.94 15.86
N LEU A 57 4.08 24.99 15.35
CA LEU A 57 5.48 25.20 14.97
C LEU A 57 5.65 25.78 13.55
N LEU A 58 4.56 25.79 12.77
CA LEU A 58 4.57 26.21 11.37
C LEU A 58 4.57 27.74 11.27
N HIS A 59 5.48 28.28 10.47
CA HIS A 59 5.47 29.71 10.14
C HIS A 59 4.60 29.97 8.90
N THR A 60 4.36 31.25 8.61
CA THR A 60 3.55 31.72 7.48
C THR A 60 3.86 30.98 6.17
N TRP A 61 5.14 30.74 5.85
CA TRP A 61 5.49 30.04 4.60
C TRP A 61 5.02 28.58 4.56
N ASP A 62 5.08 27.86 5.67
CA ASP A 62 4.64 26.46 5.73
C ASP A 62 3.11 26.40 5.66
N LEU A 63 2.47 27.32 6.38
CA LEU A 63 1.01 27.44 6.44
C LEU A 63 0.39 27.76 5.07
N ARG A 64 1.12 28.41 4.15
CA ARG A 64 0.65 28.58 2.76
C ARG A 64 0.38 27.24 2.08
N HIS A 65 1.26 26.26 2.31
CA HIS A 65 1.14 24.89 1.81
C HIS A 65 0.15 24.02 2.59
N VAL A 66 -0.49 24.59 3.62
CA VAL A 66 -1.64 24.00 4.32
C VAL A 66 -2.94 24.55 3.73
N VAL A 67 -2.97 25.85 3.42
CA VAL A 67 -4.19 26.55 3.00
C VAL A 67 -4.38 26.64 1.48
N ASP A 68 -3.44 26.12 0.68
CA ASP A 68 -3.47 26.02 -0.79
C ASP A 68 -4.43 24.93 -1.33
N GLY A 69 -5.36 24.46 -0.49
CA GLY A 69 -6.37 23.47 -0.85
C GLY A 69 -7.52 24.00 -1.67
N THR A 70 -7.89 23.27 -2.72
CA THR A 70 -9.08 23.51 -3.55
C THR A 70 -10.33 22.79 -3.04
N GLU A 71 -10.19 21.96 -2.01
CA GLU A 71 -11.28 21.33 -1.28
C GLU A 71 -12.16 22.37 -0.57
N PRO A 72 -13.49 22.17 -0.52
CA PRO A 72 -14.34 22.89 0.43
C PRO A 72 -13.96 22.58 1.89
N ASP A 73 -14.15 23.54 2.79
CA ASP A 73 -13.75 23.41 4.20
C ASP A 73 -14.52 22.30 4.95
N GLU A 74 -15.79 22.07 4.58
CA GLU A 74 -16.58 20.93 5.07
C GLU A 74 -15.99 19.58 4.67
N VAL A 75 -15.31 19.50 3.51
CA VAL A 75 -14.65 18.27 3.05
C VAL A 75 -13.37 18.04 3.84
N ALA A 76 -12.63 19.11 4.19
CA ALA A 76 -11.49 19.01 5.10
C ALA A 76 -11.93 18.54 6.50
N GLN A 77 -13.05 19.05 7.02
CA GLN A 77 -13.63 18.55 8.27
C GLN A 77 -14.04 17.08 8.16
N TRP A 78 -14.74 16.71 7.08
CA TRP A 78 -15.07 15.31 6.79
C TRP A 78 -13.83 14.42 6.78
N GLY A 79 -12.72 14.85 6.18
CA GLY A 79 -11.46 14.10 6.15
C GLY A 79 -10.92 13.77 7.55
N ARG A 80 -10.99 14.74 8.47
CA ARG A 80 -10.61 14.53 9.88
C ARG A 80 -11.52 13.52 10.57
N ASP A 81 -12.84 13.70 10.43
CA ASP A 81 -13.83 12.87 11.10
C ASP A 81 -13.83 11.43 10.56
N MET A 82 -13.79 11.29 9.23
CA MET A 82 -13.70 10.01 8.54
C MET A 82 -12.50 9.21 9.03
N LEU A 83 -11.32 9.83 9.07
CA LEU A 83 -10.11 9.12 9.46
C LEU A 83 -10.15 8.69 10.94
N ARG A 84 -10.64 9.56 11.83
CA ARG A 84 -10.81 9.24 13.27
C ARG A 84 -11.81 8.13 13.51
N ASN A 85 -12.87 8.06 12.72
CA ASN A 85 -13.89 7.02 12.83
C ASN A 85 -13.43 5.69 12.20
N TYR A 86 -12.76 5.76 11.05
CA TYR A 86 -12.45 4.57 10.24
C TYR A 86 -11.09 3.95 10.55
N ARG A 87 -10.03 4.78 10.64
CA ARG A 87 -8.63 4.37 10.88
C ARG A 87 -7.97 5.26 11.94
N PRO A 88 -8.48 5.25 13.20
CA PRO A 88 -7.86 6.02 14.27
C PRO A 88 -6.39 5.63 14.51
N ASP A 89 -5.98 4.41 14.18
CA ASP A 89 -4.58 3.98 14.22
C ASP A 89 -3.68 4.81 13.29
N HIS A 90 -4.19 5.34 12.18
CA HIS A 90 -3.45 6.24 11.28
C HIS A 90 -3.30 7.65 11.84
N VAL A 91 -4.17 8.04 12.77
CA VAL A 91 -4.10 9.33 13.48
C VAL A 91 -3.19 9.22 14.70
N LEU A 92 -3.27 8.10 15.43
CA LEU A 92 -2.56 7.89 16.70
C LEU A 92 -1.14 7.34 16.54
N THR A 93 -0.73 6.97 15.33
CA THR A 93 0.59 6.38 15.06
C THR A 93 1.71 7.39 15.35
N PRO A 94 2.80 6.98 16.03
CA PRO A 94 3.98 7.82 16.21
C PRO A 94 4.85 7.90 14.94
N ASN A 95 4.48 7.20 13.86
CA ASN A 95 5.20 7.27 12.59
C ASN A 95 4.76 8.50 11.80
N ASP A 96 5.41 9.64 12.05
CA ASP A 96 5.09 10.93 11.41
C ASP A 96 5.21 10.91 9.87
N THR A 97 5.96 9.96 9.30
CA THR A 97 6.06 9.79 7.84
C THR A 97 4.76 9.26 7.23
N TRP A 98 4.03 8.40 7.95
CA TRP A 98 2.82 7.77 7.45
C TRP A 98 1.55 8.18 8.20
N ARG A 99 1.69 9.01 9.24
CA ARG A 99 0.58 9.59 10.00
C ARG A 99 -0.39 10.29 9.06
N TYR A 100 -1.67 10.00 9.23
CA TYR A 100 -2.80 10.40 8.39
C TYR A 100 -2.87 9.80 6.98
N VAL A 101 -1.75 9.45 6.36
CA VAL A 101 -1.72 9.09 4.92
C VAL A 101 -1.58 7.61 4.63
N GLU A 102 -1.39 6.73 5.62
CA GLU A 102 -1.25 5.29 5.40
C GLU A 102 -2.44 4.67 4.63
N MET A 103 -3.64 5.27 4.70
CA MET A 103 -4.80 4.85 3.88
C MET A 103 -4.52 4.76 2.38
N VAL A 104 -3.61 5.57 1.84
CA VAL A 104 -3.24 5.55 0.40
C VAL A 104 -2.58 4.23 -0.02
N ARG A 105 -2.07 3.46 0.94
CA ARG A 105 -1.45 2.14 0.76
C ARG A 105 -2.37 1.00 1.18
N THR A 106 -3.22 1.21 2.18
CA THR A 106 -3.98 0.12 2.81
C THR A 106 -5.43 0.04 2.38
N ASN A 107 -6.07 1.16 2.03
CA ASN A 107 -7.53 1.24 1.85
C ASN A 107 -7.97 1.83 0.52
N ILE A 108 -7.14 2.70 -0.07
CA ILE A 108 -7.45 3.30 -1.37
C ILE A 108 -6.92 2.40 -2.46
N ARG A 109 -7.84 1.81 -3.23
CA ARG A 109 -7.52 0.88 -4.31
C ARG A 109 -6.57 1.52 -5.33
N TYR A 110 -5.50 0.82 -5.69
CA TYR A 110 -4.79 1.14 -6.92
C TYR A 110 -5.59 0.58 -8.09
N GLY A 111 -5.98 1.44 -9.03
CA GLY A 111 -6.87 1.04 -10.10
C GLY A 111 -6.94 2.07 -11.21
N SER A 112 -8.01 2.03 -11.98
CA SER A 112 -8.21 2.95 -13.10
C SER A 112 -8.25 4.41 -12.65
N ALA A 113 -7.70 5.33 -13.46
CA ALA A 113 -7.89 6.77 -13.29
C ALA A 113 -9.27 7.25 -13.77
N ASP A 114 -10.14 6.31 -14.15
CA ASP A 114 -11.38 6.57 -14.86
C ASP A 114 -12.44 7.17 -13.94
N VAL A 115 -12.60 8.49 -14.08
CA VAL A 115 -13.61 9.31 -13.42
C VAL A 115 -15.04 8.95 -13.83
N LYS A 116 -15.27 8.06 -14.81
CA LYS A 116 -16.63 7.70 -15.23
C LYS A 116 -17.48 7.02 -14.15
N TYR A 117 -16.84 6.44 -13.14
CA TYR A 117 -17.51 5.82 -12.01
C TYR A 117 -17.60 6.77 -10.80
N ASP A 118 -17.05 7.99 -10.92
CA ASP A 118 -17.23 9.00 -9.89
C ASP A 118 -18.71 9.38 -9.83
N ARG A 119 -19.21 9.45 -8.60
CA ARG A 119 -20.57 9.82 -8.29
C ARG A 119 -20.67 11.33 -8.22
N ASP A 120 -21.66 11.88 -8.91
CA ASP A 120 -21.86 13.32 -8.96
C ASP A 120 -22.39 13.90 -7.63
N ASP A 121 -22.92 13.07 -6.73
CA ASP A 121 -23.33 13.44 -5.38
C ASP A 121 -22.18 13.44 -4.36
N LEU A 122 -20.97 13.03 -4.76
CA LEU A 122 -19.79 12.97 -3.92
C LEU A 122 -18.72 13.99 -4.33
N GLN A 123 -18.02 14.55 -3.35
CA GLN A 123 -16.85 15.39 -3.60
C GLN A 123 -15.66 14.56 -4.13
N LEU A 124 -14.68 15.21 -4.76
CA LEU A 124 -13.54 14.53 -5.40
C LEU A 124 -12.86 13.51 -4.48
N TYR A 125 -12.57 13.88 -3.23
CA TYR A 125 -11.82 13.03 -2.31
C TYR A 125 -12.64 11.85 -1.78
N GLN A 126 -13.95 12.01 -1.65
CA GLN A 126 -14.87 10.91 -1.34
C GLN A 126 -14.93 9.92 -2.50
N ASN A 127 -14.96 10.42 -3.74
CA ASN A 127 -14.86 9.60 -4.95
C ASN A 127 -13.50 8.89 -5.09
N ILE A 128 -12.40 9.51 -4.67
CA ILE A 128 -11.09 8.83 -4.65
C ILE A 128 -11.07 7.69 -3.62
N LEU A 129 -11.64 7.90 -2.43
CA LEU A 129 -11.74 6.86 -1.42
C LEU A 129 -12.58 5.67 -1.93
N LEU A 130 -13.65 5.99 -2.66
CA LEU A 130 -14.59 5.02 -3.19
C LEU A 130 -14.04 4.21 -4.38
N ASN A 131 -13.54 4.89 -5.40
CA ASN A 131 -13.17 4.27 -6.67
C ASN A 131 -11.68 3.95 -6.75
N GLY A 132 -10.88 4.49 -5.83
CA GLY A 132 -9.43 4.43 -5.86
C GLY A 132 -8.82 5.29 -6.96
N GLY A 133 -7.64 4.88 -7.41
CA GLY A 133 -7.02 5.42 -8.61
C GLY A 133 -5.52 5.13 -8.72
N VAL A 134 -4.95 5.48 -9.88
CA VAL A 134 -3.50 5.42 -10.10
C VAL A 134 -2.79 6.40 -9.14
N CYS A 135 -1.48 6.32 -9.04
CA CYS A 135 -0.58 7.21 -8.27
C CYS A 135 -1.00 8.69 -8.16
N GLY A 136 -1.55 9.32 -9.20
CA GLY A 136 -2.10 10.68 -9.16
C GLY A 136 -3.21 10.88 -8.12
N ARG A 137 -4.34 10.18 -8.30
CA ARG A 137 -5.53 10.30 -7.42
C ARG A 137 -5.19 9.96 -5.96
N ARG A 138 -4.39 8.91 -5.73
CA ARG A 138 -3.97 8.51 -4.38
C ARG A 138 -3.08 9.56 -3.72
N ALA A 139 -2.17 10.17 -4.46
CA ALA A 139 -1.38 11.30 -3.96
C ALA A 139 -2.26 12.52 -3.64
N PHE A 140 -3.28 12.82 -4.46
CA PHE A 140 -4.23 13.90 -4.18
C PHE A 140 -5.01 13.68 -2.90
N PHE A 141 -5.51 12.47 -2.66
CA PHE A 141 -6.16 12.13 -1.39
C PHE A 141 -5.21 12.29 -0.21
N GLY A 142 -3.97 11.78 -0.32
CA GLY A 142 -2.97 11.92 0.74
C GLY A 142 -2.70 13.40 1.08
N ARG A 143 -2.57 14.26 0.06
CA ARG A 143 -2.37 15.70 0.28
C ARG A 143 -3.56 16.35 0.96
N PHE A 144 -4.76 16.05 0.48
CA PHE A 144 -6.00 16.53 1.08
C PHE A 144 -6.09 16.17 2.57
N VAL A 145 -5.87 14.90 2.91
CA VAL A 145 -5.95 14.46 4.31
C VAL A 145 -4.89 15.14 5.18
N LEU A 146 -3.66 15.30 4.69
CA LEU A 146 -2.62 16.02 5.43
C LEU A 146 -3.00 17.48 5.68
N ARG A 147 -3.48 18.19 4.65
CA ARG A 147 -3.97 19.57 4.81
C ARG A 147 -5.12 19.64 5.79
N ALA A 148 -6.06 18.67 5.74
CA ALA A 148 -7.14 18.58 6.71
C ALA A 148 -6.63 18.50 8.16
N PHE A 149 -5.47 17.91 8.43
CA PHE A 149 -4.82 17.88 9.75
C PHE A 149 -3.80 19.01 9.97
N GLY A 150 -3.70 19.97 9.06
CA GLY A 150 -2.82 21.13 9.19
C GLY A 150 -1.37 20.85 8.77
N ILE A 151 -1.10 19.76 8.07
CA ILE A 151 0.26 19.41 7.62
C ILE A 151 0.54 20.01 6.24
N PRO A 152 1.65 20.75 6.06
CA PRO A 152 2.07 21.29 4.79
C PRO A 152 2.29 20.20 3.74
N THR A 153 1.73 20.38 2.54
CA THR A 153 1.94 19.48 1.41
C THR A 153 2.37 20.23 0.17
N ILE A 154 3.15 19.59 -0.69
CA ILE A 154 3.58 20.21 -1.94
C ILE A 154 3.30 19.29 -3.12
N ALA A 155 2.91 19.93 -4.23
CA ALA A 155 2.76 19.24 -5.49
C ALA A 155 4.11 18.87 -6.10
N ARG A 156 4.40 17.56 -6.18
CA ARG A 156 5.55 17.00 -6.92
C ARG A 156 5.05 16.39 -8.23
N PRO A 157 5.28 17.02 -9.39
CA PRO A 157 4.91 16.41 -10.65
C PRO A 157 6.02 15.40 -11.05
N SER A 158 5.63 14.22 -11.52
CA SER A 158 6.53 13.23 -12.12
C SER A 158 5.94 12.84 -13.46
N LYS A 159 6.77 12.64 -14.50
CA LYS A 159 6.26 12.09 -15.77
C LYS A 159 5.69 10.69 -15.47
N GLY A 160 4.38 10.53 -15.66
CA GLY A 160 3.68 9.25 -15.48
C GLY A 160 3.40 8.82 -14.03
N HIS A 161 3.72 9.62 -13.00
CA HIS A 161 3.42 9.26 -11.61
C HIS A 161 3.01 10.45 -10.71
N GLY A 162 1.96 10.29 -9.90
CA GLY A 162 1.63 11.23 -8.82
C GLY A 162 2.51 10.99 -7.59
N ALA A 163 3.02 12.05 -6.98
CA ALA A 163 3.83 11.96 -5.77
C ALA A 163 3.17 12.64 -4.58
N LEU A 164 3.32 12.04 -3.40
CA LEU A 164 2.83 12.53 -2.12
C LEU A 164 4.03 12.98 -1.30
N ALA A 165 4.20 14.29 -1.16
CA ALA A 165 5.27 14.91 -0.38
C ALA A 165 4.67 15.82 0.67
N HIS A 166 5.20 15.76 1.89
CA HIS A 166 4.72 16.55 3.01
C HIS A 166 5.80 16.80 4.04
N TRP A 167 5.55 17.77 4.91
CA TRP A 167 6.43 18.09 6.02
C TRP A 167 6.22 17.12 7.20
N THR A 168 7.30 16.75 7.88
CA THR A 168 7.30 15.97 9.12
C THR A 168 8.32 16.56 10.12
N PRO A 169 8.01 16.59 11.42
CA PRO A 169 8.97 16.98 12.46
C PRO A 169 10.17 16.03 12.57
N LEU A 170 10.02 14.76 12.13
CA LEU A 170 11.05 13.71 12.22
C LEU A 170 11.04 12.82 10.96
N ARG A 171 12.19 12.66 10.30
CA ARG A 171 12.49 11.51 9.43
C ARG A 171 13.36 10.56 10.24
N LYS A 172 13.02 9.28 10.28
CA LYS A 172 14.04 8.25 10.49
C LYS A 172 14.45 7.79 9.11
N ASN A 173 15.73 7.96 8.75
CA ASN A 173 16.23 7.38 7.50
C ASN A 173 16.30 5.85 7.62
N ASP A 174 16.70 5.17 6.54
CA ASP A 174 16.83 3.70 6.51
C ASP A 174 17.89 3.16 7.49
N LYS A 175 18.62 4.04 8.19
CA LYS A 175 19.57 3.76 9.27
C LYS A 175 19.07 4.17 10.66
N ASN A 176 17.79 4.53 10.78
CA ASN A 176 17.13 4.90 12.04
C ASN A 176 17.63 6.23 12.65
N GLU A 177 18.26 7.11 11.85
CA GLU A 177 18.79 8.41 12.28
C GLU A 177 17.74 9.53 12.12
N CYS A 178 17.62 10.43 13.10
CA CYS A 178 16.62 11.48 13.15
C CYS A 178 16.99 12.72 12.30
N CYS A 179 16.23 13.00 11.25
CA CYS A 179 16.33 14.22 10.45
C CYS A 179 14.93 14.79 10.11
N GLY A 180 14.34 15.64 10.96
CA GLY A 180 13.13 16.42 10.61
C GLY A 180 13.22 17.17 9.27
N GLY A 181 12.09 17.32 8.56
CA GLY A 181 12.02 17.96 7.24
C GLY A 181 10.91 17.44 6.32
N TRP A 182 11.02 17.68 5.01
CA TRP A 182 10.08 17.13 4.02
C TRP A 182 10.34 15.64 3.74
N CYS A 183 9.29 14.84 3.58
CA CYS A 183 9.35 13.43 3.19
C CYS A 183 8.45 13.13 1.99
N VAL A 184 8.75 12.02 1.30
CA VAL A 184 8.00 11.53 0.13
C VAL A 184 7.47 10.12 0.40
N CYS A 185 6.15 9.96 0.39
CA CYS A 185 5.47 8.71 0.72
C CYS A 185 5.00 7.95 -0.54
N LEU A 186 4.69 8.67 -1.63
CA LEU A 186 4.40 8.12 -2.95
C LEU A 186 5.20 8.86 -4.02
N GLY A 187 5.65 8.17 -5.06
CA GLY A 187 6.55 8.73 -6.10
C GLY A 187 8.01 8.32 -5.92
N GLY A 188 8.87 8.64 -6.90
CA GLY A 188 10.32 8.43 -6.75
C GLY A 188 10.88 9.29 -5.60
N GLY A 189 12.01 8.86 -5.01
CA GLY A 189 12.69 9.66 -3.97
C GLY A 189 13.26 10.98 -4.52
N TRP A 190 13.93 11.73 -3.64
CA TRP A 190 14.64 12.96 -3.99
C TRP A 190 15.63 12.70 -5.14
N GLY A 191 15.65 13.57 -6.16
CA GLY A 191 16.50 13.44 -7.36
C GLY A 191 15.85 12.75 -8.58
N ALA A 192 14.60 12.26 -8.49
CA ALA A 192 13.95 11.52 -9.57
C ALA A 192 12.68 12.20 -10.15
N GLY A 193 12.79 13.44 -10.67
CA GLY A 193 11.67 14.24 -11.20
C GLY A 193 11.93 14.83 -12.59
N TRP A 194 10.93 14.79 -13.49
CA TRP A 194 11.09 15.10 -14.93
C TRP A 194 10.29 16.31 -15.41
N THR A 195 10.04 17.29 -14.53
CA THR A 195 9.13 18.42 -14.81
C THR A 195 9.87 19.71 -15.11
N LYS A 196 9.27 20.56 -15.94
CA LYS A 196 9.81 21.88 -16.32
C LYS A 196 9.38 23.00 -15.34
N THR A 197 9.24 22.71 -14.05
CA THR A 197 8.97 23.77 -13.06
C THR A 197 10.27 24.41 -12.59
N GLN A 198 10.19 25.50 -11.81
CA GLN A 198 11.36 26.15 -11.20
C GLN A 198 12.14 25.24 -10.23
N TYR A 199 11.61 24.07 -9.90
CA TYR A 199 12.22 23.05 -9.02
C TYR A 199 12.71 21.85 -9.84
N LYS A 200 13.47 22.09 -10.91
CA LYS A 200 14.19 21.01 -11.61
C LYS A 200 15.18 20.38 -10.64
N SER A 201 15.19 19.05 -10.57
CA SER A 201 15.92 18.23 -9.59
C SER A 201 15.57 18.49 -8.13
N ASP A 202 15.06 17.44 -7.47
CA ASP A 202 14.55 17.53 -6.10
C ASP A 202 15.65 17.75 -5.03
N LEU A 203 16.93 17.64 -5.39
CA LEU A 203 18.04 17.93 -4.47
C LEU A 203 18.05 19.40 -4.06
N ASP A 204 17.70 20.30 -4.98
CA ASP A 204 17.73 21.74 -4.75
C ASP A 204 16.56 22.23 -3.90
N PHE A 205 15.41 21.57 -4.04
CA PHE A 205 14.27 21.77 -3.15
C PHE A 205 14.57 21.23 -1.74
N LEU A 206 15.12 20.02 -1.64
CA LEU A 206 15.52 19.46 -0.36
C LEU A 206 16.56 20.37 0.31
N ALA A 207 17.60 20.77 -0.41
CA ALA A 207 18.60 21.75 0.02
C ALA A 207 17.96 23.06 0.47
N THR A 208 17.00 23.59 -0.30
CA THR A 208 16.26 24.81 0.05
C THR A 208 15.48 24.64 1.35
N SER A 209 14.80 23.51 1.52
CA SER A 209 14.00 23.22 2.70
C SER A 209 14.85 23.00 3.95
N ILE A 210 16.03 22.38 3.79
CA ILE A 210 17.02 22.20 4.85
C ILE A 210 17.65 23.54 5.23
N ALA A 211 18.04 24.36 4.26
CA ALA A 211 18.65 25.66 4.53
C ALA A 211 17.72 26.62 5.30
N ARG A 212 16.39 26.50 5.15
CA ARG A 212 15.40 27.29 5.90
C ARG A 212 15.37 27.01 7.40
N VAL A 213 16.01 25.92 7.84
CA VAL A 213 16.15 25.61 9.26
C VAL A 213 16.89 26.75 9.97
N ASP A 214 17.93 27.31 9.36
CA ASP A 214 18.54 28.57 9.80
C ASP A 214 17.85 29.76 9.12
N THR A 215 16.80 30.25 9.75
CA THR A 215 16.00 31.36 9.19
C THR A 215 16.81 32.64 9.04
N GLN A 216 17.73 32.94 9.96
CA GLN A 216 18.51 34.17 9.93
C GLN A 216 19.52 34.17 8.77
N ALA A 217 20.22 33.05 8.57
CA ALA A 217 21.13 32.90 7.45
C ALA A 217 20.38 32.79 6.11
N TYR A 218 19.25 32.07 6.08
CA TYR A 218 18.47 31.88 4.85
C TYR A 218 17.91 33.18 4.27
N TRP A 219 17.71 34.22 5.08
CA TRP A 219 17.34 35.56 4.57
C TRP A 219 18.38 36.15 3.61
N LYS A 220 19.67 35.79 3.76
CA LYS A 220 20.71 36.21 2.82
C LYS A 220 20.50 35.57 1.45
N VAL A 221 20.09 34.30 1.41
CA VAL A 221 19.72 33.58 0.18
C VAL A 221 18.55 34.29 -0.51
N LYS A 222 17.48 34.62 0.23
CA LYS A 222 16.30 35.32 -0.33
C LYS A 222 16.64 36.71 -0.87
N ARG A 223 17.43 37.50 -0.14
CA ARG A 223 17.87 38.82 -0.59
C ARG A 223 18.68 38.74 -1.87
N ALA A 224 19.62 37.80 -1.96
CA ALA A 224 20.38 37.58 -3.19
C ALA A 224 19.45 37.22 -4.36
N GLN A 225 18.51 36.29 -4.18
CA GLN A 225 17.51 35.96 -5.22
C GLN A 225 16.66 37.16 -5.65
N TRP A 226 16.20 37.97 -4.70
CA TRP A 226 15.42 39.18 -5.00
C TRP A 226 16.22 40.22 -5.76
N ILE A 227 17.46 40.45 -5.37
CA ILE A 227 18.36 41.35 -6.09
C ILE A 227 18.58 40.83 -7.51
N GLY A 228 18.86 39.53 -7.68
CA GLY A 228 18.95 38.89 -8.99
C GLY A 228 17.70 39.10 -9.85
N SER A 229 16.51 38.93 -9.28
CA SER A 229 15.24 39.21 -9.97
C SER A 229 15.10 40.68 -10.38
N VAL A 230 15.51 41.64 -9.55
CA VAL A 230 15.51 43.07 -9.89
C VAL A 230 16.46 43.35 -11.06
N PHE A 231 17.62 42.68 -11.10
CA PHE A 231 18.57 42.75 -12.22
C PHE A 231 18.19 41.90 -13.43
N GLN A 232 17.01 41.28 -13.42
CA GLN A 232 16.51 40.39 -14.48
C GLN A 232 17.47 39.22 -14.78
N GLU A 233 18.27 38.80 -13.78
CA GLU A 233 19.02 37.56 -13.87
C GLU A 233 18.04 36.39 -14.04
N LYS A 234 18.40 35.45 -14.91
CA LYS A 234 17.63 34.21 -15.08
C LYS A 234 17.57 33.50 -13.73
N PRO A 235 16.36 33.22 -13.19
CA PRO A 235 16.24 32.53 -11.92
C PRO A 235 16.93 31.18 -11.94
N PHE A 236 17.75 30.93 -10.92
CA PHE A 236 18.61 29.77 -10.84
C PHE A 236 18.59 29.22 -9.41
N TYR A 237 18.05 28.02 -9.23
CA TYR A 237 17.67 27.52 -7.91
C TYR A 237 18.44 26.29 -7.47
N GLY A 238 19.44 25.84 -8.26
CA GLY A 238 20.08 24.56 -8.01
C GLY A 238 21.36 24.22 -8.74
N GLU A 239 22.21 23.35 -8.16
CA GLU A 239 23.49 22.94 -8.77
C GLU A 239 23.28 21.99 -9.97
N GLU A 240 22.21 21.19 -10.00
CA GLU A 240 21.93 20.26 -11.10
C GLU A 240 21.49 20.96 -12.40
N GLN A 241 20.96 22.19 -12.32
CA GLN A 241 20.66 22.98 -13.53
C GLN A 241 21.91 23.30 -14.36
N ILE A 242 23.11 23.21 -13.77
CA ILE A 242 24.40 23.37 -14.46
C ILE A 242 24.73 22.12 -15.31
N GLU A 243 24.27 20.93 -14.89
CA GLU A 243 24.57 19.66 -15.57
C GLU A 243 23.72 19.44 -16.83
N GLU A 244 22.46 19.92 -16.84
CA GLU A 244 21.55 19.79 -17.99
C GLU A 244 21.78 20.82 -19.11
N ASP A 245 22.33 22.00 -18.78
CA ASP A 245 22.62 23.07 -19.74
C ASP A 245 24.05 23.58 -19.52
N LYS A 246 25.01 22.93 -20.20
CA LYS A 246 26.45 23.26 -20.13
C LYS A 246 26.77 24.70 -20.55
N ASN A 247 25.81 25.43 -21.13
CA ASN A 247 25.94 26.83 -21.54
C ASN A 247 25.16 27.79 -20.63
N ALA A 248 24.50 27.32 -19.57
CA ALA A 248 23.78 28.16 -18.64
C ALA A 248 24.73 29.11 -17.90
N LYS A 249 24.65 30.41 -18.24
CA LYS A 249 25.32 31.46 -17.46
C LYS A 249 24.49 31.76 -16.21
N VAL A 250 24.97 31.30 -15.05
CA VAL A 250 24.37 31.63 -13.75
C VAL A 250 24.66 33.11 -13.46
N GLY A 251 23.61 33.88 -13.19
CA GLY A 251 23.75 35.28 -12.76
C GLY A 251 24.52 35.39 -11.44
N PHE A 252 25.19 36.52 -11.21
CA PHE A 252 26.02 36.71 -10.02
C PHE A 252 25.23 36.54 -8.73
N TRP A 253 24.04 37.14 -8.65
CA TRP A 253 23.22 37.12 -7.44
C TRP A 253 22.58 35.76 -7.19
N TYR A 254 22.09 35.11 -8.23
CA TYR A 254 21.59 33.74 -8.07
C TYR A 254 22.70 32.74 -7.74
N GLY A 255 23.90 32.86 -8.32
CA GLY A 255 25.07 32.06 -7.96
C GLY A 255 25.52 32.29 -6.50
N THR A 256 25.50 33.55 -6.06
CA THR A 256 25.73 33.91 -4.66
C THR A 256 24.70 33.26 -3.73
N SER A 257 23.43 33.26 -4.13
CA SER A 257 22.36 32.64 -3.34
C SER A 257 22.59 31.14 -3.13
N LEU A 258 23.07 30.42 -4.14
CA LEU A 258 23.39 29.00 -4.06
C LEU A 258 24.58 28.74 -3.14
N LYS A 259 25.64 29.52 -3.27
CA LYS A 259 26.82 29.38 -2.40
C LYS A 259 26.45 29.58 -0.93
N VAL A 260 25.69 30.63 -0.62
CA VAL A 260 25.22 30.90 0.74
C VAL A 260 24.30 29.78 1.23
N GLN A 261 23.43 29.26 0.37
CA GLN A 261 22.56 28.13 0.71
C GLN A 261 23.37 26.87 1.06
N LYS A 262 24.43 26.58 0.31
CA LYS A 262 25.34 25.46 0.59
C LYS A 262 26.10 25.62 1.89
N GLU A 263 26.63 26.81 2.16
CA GLU A 263 27.30 27.13 3.42
C GLU A 263 26.39 26.93 4.64
N ILE A 264 25.09 27.27 4.52
CA ILE A 264 24.10 26.98 5.57
C ILE A 264 23.98 25.48 5.79
N ILE A 265 23.84 24.69 4.73
CA ILE A 265 23.64 23.24 4.79
C ILE A 265 24.88 22.55 5.38
N ASP A 266 26.06 22.90 4.89
CA ASP A 266 27.34 22.33 5.35
C ASP A 266 27.64 22.70 6.81
N GLY A 267 27.13 23.84 7.28
CA GLY A 267 27.22 24.28 8.67
C GLY A 267 26.25 23.59 9.63
N LEU A 268 25.29 22.79 9.14
CA LEU A 268 24.37 22.05 10.01
C LEU A 268 25.07 20.82 10.64
N PRO A 269 24.92 20.58 11.95
CA PRO A 269 25.56 19.46 12.62
C PRO A 269 25.06 18.10 12.09
N THR A 270 25.99 17.22 11.73
CA THR A 270 25.70 15.90 11.11
C THR A 270 25.14 14.84 12.08
N SER A 271 25.21 15.06 13.40
CA SER A 271 24.90 14.05 14.43
C SER A 271 23.87 14.47 15.49
N LYS A 272 23.20 15.62 15.31
CA LYS A 272 22.14 16.04 16.22
C LYS A 272 20.87 16.27 15.43
N THR A 273 19.76 15.77 15.98
CA THR A 273 18.39 16.11 15.61
C THR A 273 18.35 17.54 15.08
N PRO A 274 17.78 17.80 13.87
CA PRO A 274 17.67 19.18 13.38
C PRO A 274 17.04 20.01 14.50
N PRO A 275 17.51 21.25 14.70
CA PRO A 275 17.11 22.05 15.84
C PRO A 275 15.59 22.01 15.92
N GLN A 276 15.09 21.38 16.99
CA GLN A 276 13.68 21.45 17.30
C GLN A 276 13.37 22.93 17.31
N ARG A 277 12.39 23.37 16.53
CA ARG A 277 11.80 24.69 16.76
C ARG A 277 11.11 24.59 18.11
N ILE A 278 11.86 24.79 19.19
CA ILE A 278 11.38 24.71 20.57
C ILE A 278 10.51 25.95 20.77
N HIS A 279 9.24 25.84 20.41
CA HIS A 279 8.22 26.69 20.99
C HIS A 279 7.62 25.96 22.19
N GLN A 280 7.41 26.69 23.29
CA GLN A 280 6.66 26.17 24.42
C GLN A 280 5.24 25.85 23.94
N LYS A 281 4.87 24.56 23.97
CA LYS A 281 3.53 24.07 23.61
C LYS A 281 2.46 24.90 24.31
N SER A 282 1.51 25.44 23.55
CA SER A 282 0.42 26.26 24.10
C SER A 282 -0.67 25.39 24.80
N HIS A 283 -0.29 24.79 25.93
CA HIS A 283 -1.08 24.34 27.09
C HIS A 283 -2.52 23.77 26.96
N LYS A 284 -2.96 23.21 25.83
CA LYS A 284 -4.11 22.29 25.81
C LYS A 284 -3.76 20.98 25.09
N PRO A 285 -4.02 19.81 25.71
CA PRO A 285 -3.74 18.54 25.06
C PRO A 285 -4.60 18.41 23.80
N THR A 286 -3.98 18.05 22.68
CA THR A 286 -4.67 17.75 21.42
C THR A 286 -5.69 16.62 21.63
N VAL A 287 -6.66 16.50 20.71
CA VAL A 287 -7.62 15.38 20.76
C VAL A 287 -6.88 14.03 20.74
N VAL A 288 -5.74 13.96 20.04
CA VAL A 288 -4.85 12.78 20.02
C VAL A 288 -4.28 12.49 21.40
N GLU A 289 -3.67 13.48 22.05
CA GLU A 289 -3.07 13.33 23.38
C GLU A 289 -4.14 12.91 24.42
N GLN A 290 -5.35 13.45 24.33
CA GLN A 290 -6.48 13.07 25.19
C GLN A 290 -6.89 11.60 25.00
N VAL A 291 -6.99 11.13 23.75
CA VAL A 291 -7.34 9.73 23.44
C VAL A 291 -6.22 8.78 23.86
N GLN A 292 -4.96 9.16 23.64
CA GLN A 292 -3.81 8.34 24.05
C GLN A 292 -3.72 8.22 25.58
N ALA A 293 -3.95 9.32 26.31
CA ALA A 293 -3.94 9.37 27.78
C ALA A 293 -5.08 8.58 28.44
N ARG A 294 -6.16 8.28 27.71
CA ARG A 294 -7.28 7.50 28.24
C ARG A 294 -6.81 6.10 28.67
N LYS A 295 -7.01 5.77 29.95
CA LYS A 295 -6.78 4.43 30.50
C LYS A 295 -7.89 3.48 30.01
N LEU A 296 -7.49 2.33 29.49
CA LEU A 296 -8.42 1.26 29.12
C LEU A 296 -8.63 0.37 30.34
N THR A 297 -9.86 0.28 30.84
CA THR A 297 -10.24 -0.59 31.96
C THR A 297 -10.90 -1.87 31.44
N ALA A 298 -11.02 -2.89 32.29
CA ALA A 298 -11.76 -4.11 31.96
C ALA A 298 -13.21 -3.80 31.55
N ASP A 299 -13.82 -2.78 32.17
CA ASP A 299 -15.19 -2.34 31.90
C ASP A 299 -15.40 -1.86 30.46
N THR A 300 -14.35 -1.40 29.78
CA THR A 300 -14.42 -0.96 28.38
C THR A 300 -14.75 -2.11 27.42
N LYS A 301 -14.53 -3.36 27.85
CA LYS A 301 -14.83 -4.59 27.10
C LYS A 301 -16.01 -5.36 27.70
N GLN A 302 -16.73 -4.82 28.68
CA GLN A 302 -17.87 -5.52 29.28
C GLN A 302 -19.12 -5.38 28.42
N ILE A 303 -19.82 -6.50 28.25
CA ILE A 303 -21.15 -6.55 27.63
C ILE A 303 -22.15 -5.97 28.62
N SER A 304 -22.98 -5.03 28.17
CA SER A 304 -24.04 -4.45 29.01
C SER A 304 -25.41 -5.03 28.67
N TYR A 305 -26.23 -5.17 29.70
CA TYR A 305 -27.56 -5.75 29.65
C TYR A 305 -28.54 -4.71 30.19
N SER A 306 -29.58 -4.40 29.41
CA SER A 306 -30.65 -3.49 29.82
C SER A 306 -31.85 -4.25 30.37
N ASP A 307 -32.64 -3.60 31.22
CA ASP A 307 -33.87 -4.15 31.81
C ASP A 307 -34.93 -4.49 30.74
N LEU A 308 -34.86 -3.83 29.58
CA LEU A 308 -35.73 -4.07 28.42
C LEU A 308 -35.28 -5.26 27.55
N GLY A 309 -34.28 -6.04 28.00
CA GLY A 309 -33.78 -7.22 27.30
C GLY A 309 -32.87 -6.92 26.10
N SER A 310 -32.46 -5.67 25.91
CA SER A 310 -31.43 -5.31 24.92
C SER A 310 -30.03 -5.55 25.48
N ILE A 311 -29.15 -6.12 24.66
CA ILE A 311 -27.76 -6.48 24.99
C ILE A 311 -26.84 -5.68 24.07
N VAL A 312 -25.95 -4.87 24.65
CA VAL A 312 -24.93 -4.13 23.89
C VAL A 312 -23.57 -4.78 24.11
N ILE A 313 -22.99 -5.25 23.01
CA ILE A 313 -21.72 -5.95 22.96
C ILE A 313 -20.68 -5.00 22.37
N PRO A 314 -19.73 -4.48 23.16
CA PRO A 314 -18.57 -3.78 22.60
C PRO A 314 -17.87 -4.66 21.57
N ALA A 315 -17.53 -4.13 20.39
CA ALA A 315 -16.84 -4.94 19.38
C ALA A 315 -15.47 -5.44 19.91
N ALA A 316 -14.85 -4.69 20.83
CA ALA A 316 -13.60 -5.10 21.45
C ALA A 316 -13.74 -6.18 22.56
N ALA A 317 -14.96 -6.64 22.85
CA ALA A 317 -15.29 -7.64 23.88
C ALA A 317 -15.21 -9.10 23.39
N PHE A 318 -14.60 -9.35 22.23
CA PHE A 318 -14.50 -10.71 21.69
C PHE A 318 -13.72 -11.64 22.64
N SER A 319 -14.15 -12.90 22.72
CA SER A 319 -13.47 -13.99 23.44
C SER A 319 -12.39 -14.67 22.58
N HIS A 320 -12.50 -14.58 21.25
CA HIS A 320 -11.47 -15.07 20.33
C HIS A 320 -11.37 -14.18 19.07
N PRO A 321 -10.16 -13.86 18.56
CA PRO A 321 -8.84 -14.09 19.18
C PRO A 321 -8.72 -13.37 20.54
N LYS A 322 -7.72 -13.64 21.38
CA LYS A 322 -7.60 -12.92 22.68
C LYS A 322 -7.05 -11.50 22.55
N ASN A 323 -6.33 -11.22 21.46
CA ASN A 323 -5.63 -9.98 21.18
C ASN A 323 -5.82 -9.59 19.71
N SER A 324 -5.43 -8.36 19.35
CA SER A 324 -5.34 -7.95 17.95
C SER A 324 -4.49 -8.92 17.13
N THR A 325 -4.95 -9.22 15.93
CA THR A 325 -4.25 -10.02 14.91
C THR A 325 -4.13 -9.20 13.63
N LYS A 326 -3.47 -9.77 12.61
CA LYS A 326 -3.43 -9.17 11.27
C LYS A 326 -4.82 -9.05 10.63
N ASP A 327 -5.76 -9.91 11.04
CA ASP A 327 -7.10 -10.02 10.44
C ASP A 327 -8.17 -9.30 11.29
N VAL A 328 -7.84 -8.91 12.52
CA VAL A 328 -8.73 -8.22 13.46
C VAL A 328 -7.90 -7.27 14.33
N ASN A 329 -8.04 -5.96 14.13
CA ASN A 329 -7.27 -4.95 14.86
C ASN A 329 -8.15 -4.22 15.89
N VAL A 330 -7.84 -4.35 17.18
CA VAL A 330 -8.45 -3.53 18.25
C VAL A 330 -7.70 -2.22 18.37
N MET A 331 -8.43 -1.11 18.28
CA MET A 331 -7.84 0.23 18.26
C MET A 331 -8.54 1.13 19.27
N LYS A 332 -7.77 2.05 19.87
CA LYS A 332 -8.35 3.21 20.55
C LYS A 332 -9.00 4.11 19.50
N GLY A 333 -10.28 4.35 19.64
CA GLY A 333 -11.09 5.26 18.84
C GLY A 333 -11.39 6.57 19.58
N PHE A 334 -11.92 7.52 18.83
CA PHE A 334 -12.20 8.88 19.32
C PHE A 334 -13.58 9.02 19.98
N HIS A 335 -14.41 7.98 19.95
CA HIS A 335 -15.74 7.98 20.58
C HIS A 335 -15.66 7.72 22.10
N SER A 336 -16.69 8.11 22.85
CA SER A 336 -16.76 7.93 24.31
C SER A 336 -17.70 6.80 24.76
N SER A 337 -18.68 6.41 23.95
CA SER A 337 -19.81 5.60 24.43
C SER A 337 -19.48 4.13 24.75
N VAL A 338 -18.37 3.59 24.23
CA VAL A 338 -17.92 2.21 24.52
C VAL A 338 -16.47 2.22 25.00
N GLY A 339 -16.17 3.19 25.88
CA GLY A 339 -14.82 3.51 26.37
C GLY A 339 -13.81 3.92 25.28
N GLY A 340 -14.27 4.13 24.05
CA GLY A 340 -13.43 4.50 22.92
C GLY A 340 -12.58 3.36 22.39
N LEU A 341 -13.03 2.11 22.45
CA LEU A 341 -12.44 1.04 21.65
C LEU A 341 -13.28 0.75 20.41
N GLN A 342 -12.63 0.33 19.33
CA GLN A 342 -13.27 -0.21 18.15
C GLN A 342 -12.45 -1.36 17.58
N VAL A 343 -13.10 -2.22 16.81
CA VAL A 343 -12.44 -3.26 16.03
C VAL A 343 -12.41 -2.84 14.58
N TYR A 344 -11.29 -3.05 13.91
CA TYR A 344 -11.16 -2.92 12.48
C TYR A 344 -10.80 -4.26 11.87
N MET A 345 -11.68 -4.74 10.99
CA MET A 345 -11.42 -5.90 10.15
C MET A 345 -10.87 -5.38 8.82
N PRO A 346 -9.58 -5.59 8.51
CA PRO A 346 -8.95 -5.08 7.32
C PRO A 346 -9.58 -5.67 6.06
N SER A 347 -9.29 -5.02 4.93
CA SER A 347 -9.63 -5.60 3.63
C SER A 347 -8.91 -6.93 3.47
N PHE A 348 -9.61 -7.97 2.99
CA PHE A 348 -8.92 -9.05 2.31
C PHE A 348 -8.44 -8.47 0.99
N PRO A 349 -7.12 -8.32 0.77
CA PRO A 349 -6.71 -7.97 -0.56
C PRO A 349 -7.15 -9.15 -1.45
N SER A 350 -7.86 -8.87 -2.54
CA SER A 350 -7.57 -9.62 -3.75
C SER A 350 -6.09 -9.32 -4.03
N GLN A 351 -5.23 -10.16 -3.48
CA GLN A 351 -3.78 -10.16 -3.64
C GLN A 351 -3.01 -9.12 -2.83
N GLY A 352 -2.48 -9.55 -1.68
CA GLY A 352 -1.38 -8.86 -1.01
C GLY A 352 -0.19 -8.65 -1.96
N LEU A 353 0.76 -7.79 -1.56
CA LEU A 353 2.07 -7.60 -2.21
C LEU A 353 2.62 -8.98 -2.60
N THR A 354 2.58 -9.34 -3.87
CA THR A 354 3.12 -10.63 -4.30
C THR A 354 4.59 -10.51 -4.58
N ILE A 355 5.24 -11.65 -4.53
CA ILE A 355 6.62 -11.77 -4.95
C ILE A 355 6.62 -12.20 -6.41
N MET A 356 7.64 -11.74 -7.14
CA MET A 356 8.01 -12.32 -8.42
C MET A 356 9.49 -12.69 -8.38
N ARG A 357 9.85 -13.69 -9.16
CA ARG A 357 11.17 -14.34 -9.09
C ARG A 357 11.89 -14.32 -10.44
N GLY A 358 13.21 -14.48 -10.37
CA GLY A 358 14.11 -14.58 -11.53
C GLY A 358 14.70 -13.25 -11.94
N GLY A 359 14.13 -12.62 -12.95
CA GLY A 359 14.64 -11.41 -13.58
C GLY A 359 13.89 -11.15 -14.88
N THR A 360 14.27 -10.12 -15.63
CA THR A 360 13.69 -9.88 -16.96
C THR A 360 14.75 -9.53 -17.99
N TRP A 361 14.34 -9.51 -19.25
CA TRP A 361 15.16 -9.00 -20.35
C TRP A 361 15.60 -7.54 -20.19
N LYS A 362 15.06 -6.78 -19.21
CA LYS A 362 15.49 -5.41 -18.83
C LYS A 362 16.46 -5.36 -17.67
N CYS A 363 16.57 -6.43 -16.91
CA CYS A 363 17.37 -6.47 -15.70
C CYS A 363 18.86 -6.50 -16.04
N GLU A 364 19.67 -5.85 -15.20
CA GLU A 364 21.12 -6.09 -15.18
C GLU A 364 21.40 -7.55 -14.79
N PRO A 365 22.57 -8.12 -15.17
CA PRO A 365 22.94 -9.49 -14.81
C PRO A 365 22.72 -9.83 -13.33
N ASP A 366 23.04 -8.89 -12.44
CA ASP A 366 22.95 -9.13 -11.01
C ASP A 366 21.53 -9.26 -10.45
N ARG A 367 20.53 -8.86 -11.24
CA ARG A 367 19.10 -8.95 -10.93
C ARG A 367 18.44 -10.19 -11.53
N CYS A 368 19.20 -10.97 -12.27
CA CYS A 368 18.77 -12.14 -13.04
C CYS A 368 19.28 -13.40 -12.33
N CYS A 369 18.82 -13.72 -11.12
CA CYS A 369 19.44 -14.78 -10.30
C CYS A 369 18.43 -15.58 -9.46
N SER A 370 18.87 -16.70 -8.88
CA SER A 370 17.99 -17.62 -8.13
C SER A 370 17.29 -16.92 -6.97
N GLY A 371 18.03 -16.18 -6.15
CA GLY A 371 17.55 -15.46 -4.97
C GLY A 371 16.84 -14.13 -5.25
N ALA A 372 16.83 -13.64 -6.49
CA ALA A 372 16.27 -12.33 -6.81
C ALA A 372 14.76 -12.28 -6.59
N ARG A 373 14.33 -11.29 -5.81
CA ARG A 373 12.92 -11.06 -5.47
C ARG A 373 12.49 -9.66 -5.91
N LEU A 374 11.39 -9.58 -6.65
CA LEU A 374 10.73 -8.31 -6.97
C LEU A 374 9.40 -8.21 -6.22
N LYS A 375 9.19 -7.07 -5.55
CA LYS A 375 7.92 -6.73 -4.92
C LYS A 375 6.94 -6.21 -5.97
N SER A 376 5.85 -6.93 -6.22
CA SER A 376 4.94 -6.60 -7.34
C SER A 376 4.08 -5.34 -7.16
N GLY A 377 4.27 -4.56 -6.09
CA GLY A 377 3.49 -3.35 -5.81
C GLY A 377 1.97 -3.58 -5.67
N GLY A 378 1.50 -4.83 -5.73
CA GLY A 378 0.11 -5.25 -5.60
C GLY A 378 -0.78 -5.06 -6.84
N TYR A 379 -0.46 -4.13 -7.75
CA TYR A 379 -1.46 -3.64 -8.73
C TYR A 379 -0.90 -3.24 -10.11
N GLY A 380 0.21 -3.85 -10.53
CA GLY A 380 0.82 -3.59 -11.84
C GLY A 380 0.64 -4.73 -12.84
N GLN A 381 0.50 -4.36 -14.11
CA GLN A 381 0.83 -5.18 -15.27
C GLN A 381 2.00 -4.50 -15.96
N TYR A 382 3.07 -5.23 -16.23
CA TYR A 382 4.22 -4.70 -16.96
C TYR A 382 4.62 -5.67 -18.06
N HIS A 383 5.11 -5.12 -19.16
CA HIS A 383 5.50 -5.83 -20.38
C HIS A 383 6.78 -6.67 -20.22
N ASP A 384 7.03 -7.14 -19.01
CA ASP A 384 8.14 -8.02 -18.61
C ASP A 384 7.76 -8.84 -17.37
N TRP A 385 6.45 -8.92 -17.05
CA TRP A 385 5.89 -9.72 -15.96
C TRP A 385 5.04 -10.83 -16.57
N GLY A 386 5.46 -12.07 -16.36
CA GLY A 386 4.82 -13.29 -16.83
C GLY A 386 4.64 -14.29 -15.71
N MET A 387 4.60 -15.58 -16.07
CA MET A 387 4.33 -16.66 -15.11
C MET A 387 4.83 -18.00 -15.60
N ARG A 388 4.85 -18.96 -14.68
CA ARG A 388 5.07 -20.38 -14.92
C ARG A 388 4.07 -21.19 -14.09
N VAL A 389 3.73 -22.38 -14.56
CA VAL A 389 2.74 -23.25 -13.92
C VAL A 389 3.44 -24.42 -13.22
N ALA A 390 2.90 -24.84 -12.08
CA ALA A 390 3.29 -26.04 -11.36
C ALA A 390 2.10 -27.01 -11.21
N MET A 391 2.41 -28.28 -10.96
CA MET A 391 1.46 -29.31 -10.54
C MET A 391 2.05 -30.12 -9.38
N ALA A 392 1.19 -30.69 -8.55
CA ALA A 392 1.63 -31.64 -7.53
C ALA A 392 2.30 -32.88 -8.14
N GLY A 393 3.35 -33.40 -7.49
CA GLY A 393 3.94 -34.69 -7.86
C GLY A 393 3.05 -35.87 -7.45
N PRO A 394 3.46 -37.10 -7.75
CA PRO A 394 2.70 -38.31 -7.40
C PRO A 394 2.26 -38.35 -5.93
N GLU A 395 1.03 -38.78 -5.68
CA GLU A 395 0.44 -38.86 -4.34
C GLU A 395 1.17 -39.83 -3.42
N ASP A 396 1.70 -40.91 -4.00
CA ASP A 396 2.48 -41.94 -3.31
C ASP A 396 3.94 -41.51 -3.00
N GLY A 397 4.33 -40.29 -3.40
CA GLY A 397 5.69 -39.77 -3.21
C GLY A 397 6.74 -40.43 -4.10
N SER A 398 6.34 -41.27 -5.07
CA SER A 398 7.25 -41.93 -5.98
C SER A 398 7.91 -40.93 -6.95
N THR A 399 9.15 -41.22 -7.35
CA THR A 399 9.80 -40.51 -8.45
C THR A 399 9.24 -41.03 -9.77
N PRO A 400 8.66 -40.17 -10.63
CA PRO A 400 8.16 -40.56 -11.94
C PRO A 400 9.24 -41.21 -12.82
N LYS A 401 8.85 -42.23 -13.58
CA LYS A 401 9.75 -42.90 -14.55
C LYS A 401 10.16 -41.97 -15.70
N GLN A 402 9.29 -41.02 -16.07
CA GLN A 402 9.59 -39.99 -17.07
C GLN A 402 9.80 -38.66 -16.34
N GLY A 403 10.96 -38.02 -16.55
CA GLY A 403 11.27 -36.71 -15.94
C GLY A 403 10.59 -35.52 -16.62
N VAL A 404 9.94 -35.74 -17.77
CA VAL A 404 9.20 -34.72 -18.52
C VAL A 404 7.84 -35.29 -18.96
N ILE A 405 6.78 -34.50 -18.82
CA ILE A 405 5.44 -34.82 -19.32
C ILE A 405 4.90 -33.68 -20.18
N SER A 406 4.05 -34.00 -21.14
CA SER A 406 3.36 -33.03 -21.98
C SER A 406 1.86 -33.06 -21.71
N VAL A 407 1.25 -31.88 -21.60
CA VAL A 407 -0.18 -31.69 -21.43
C VAL A 407 -0.73 -30.94 -22.63
N ASP A 408 -1.76 -31.47 -23.26
CA ASP A 408 -2.52 -30.79 -24.32
C ASP A 408 -3.43 -29.73 -23.68
N LEU A 409 -3.37 -28.49 -24.19
CA LEU A 409 -4.17 -27.35 -23.68
C LEU A 409 -5.49 -27.15 -24.44
N ASN A 410 -5.69 -27.88 -25.53
CA ASN A 410 -6.92 -27.86 -26.31
C ASN A 410 -7.27 -29.27 -26.82
N VAL A 411 -8.55 -29.47 -27.15
CA VAL A 411 -9.09 -30.76 -27.60
C VAL A 411 -8.36 -31.31 -28.84
N GLN A 412 -7.84 -30.42 -29.68
CA GLN A 412 -7.12 -30.78 -30.91
C GLN A 412 -5.66 -31.20 -30.67
N GLY A 413 -5.12 -31.01 -29.46
CA GLY A 413 -3.73 -31.34 -29.13
C GLY A 413 -2.67 -30.52 -29.88
N THR A 414 -3.05 -29.37 -30.43
CA THR A 414 -2.15 -28.51 -31.24
C THR A 414 -1.32 -27.58 -30.39
N VAL A 415 -1.79 -27.22 -29.19
CA VAL A 415 -1.06 -26.39 -28.22
C VAL A 415 -0.76 -27.22 -26.98
N ARG A 416 0.53 -27.34 -26.64
CA ARG A 416 1.02 -28.19 -25.54
C ARG A 416 1.84 -27.41 -24.52
N MET A 417 1.83 -27.88 -23.28
CA MET A 417 2.73 -27.43 -22.23
C MET A 417 3.54 -28.60 -21.70
N GLU A 418 4.86 -28.47 -21.71
CA GLU A 418 5.79 -29.46 -21.14
C GLU A 418 6.08 -29.11 -19.67
N PHE A 419 6.14 -30.12 -18.80
CA PHE A 419 6.50 -30.00 -17.40
C PHE A 419 7.65 -30.93 -17.05
N VAL A 420 8.55 -30.47 -16.18
CA VAL A 420 9.71 -31.18 -15.67
C VAL A 420 9.45 -31.58 -14.22
N PHE A 421 9.76 -32.83 -13.85
CA PHE A 421 9.69 -33.27 -12.47
C PHE A 421 10.88 -32.74 -11.65
N CYS A 422 10.59 -32.01 -10.60
CA CYS A 422 11.54 -31.59 -9.58
C CYS A 422 11.45 -32.57 -8.39
N PRO A 423 12.50 -33.35 -8.10
CA PRO A 423 12.48 -34.30 -7.00
C PRO A 423 12.42 -33.60 -5.63
N PRO A 424 11.95 -34.29 -4.57
CA PRO A 424 12.06 -33.78 -3.20
C PRO A 424 13.54 -33.57 -2.82
N GLY A 425 13.80 -32.61 -1.95
CA GLY A 425 15.16 -32.32 -1.50
C GLY A 425 15.27 -31.08 -0.65
N SER A 426 16.48 -30.83 -0.14
CA SER A 426 16.81 -29.66 0.68
C SER A 426 17.74 -28.71 -0.06
N PHE A 427 17.59 -27.41 0.17
CA PHE A 427 18.45 -26.37 -0.36
C PHE A 427 18.52 -25.16 0.58
N ILE A 428 19.51 -24.29 0.35
CA ILE A 428 19.60 -23.00 1.04
C ILE A 428 18.85 -21.95 0.21
N MET A 429 17.74 -21.46 0.77
CA MET A 429 16.92 -20.40 0.18
C MET A 429 17.41 -19.03 0.64
N GLY A 430 17.60 -18.10 -0.29
CA GLY A 430 18.09 -16.76 0.03
C GLY A 430 18.93 -16.11 -1.08
N GLY A 431 19.36 -14.87 -0.81
CA GLY A 431 20.15 -14.06 -1.75
C GLY A 431 21.47 -13.56 -1.17
N ASP A 432 22.02 -12.54 -1.82
CA ASP A 432 23.28 -11.92 -1.40
C ASP A 432 23.05 -11.06 -0.13
N PRO A 433 23.71 -11.38 1.00
CA PRO A 433 23.53 -10.64 2.25
C PRO A 433 24.04 -9.19 2.21
N ASN A 434 24.88 -8.85 1.22
CA ASN A 434 25.45 -7.51 1.06
C ASN A 434 24.66 -6.65 0.08
N LYS A 435 23.59 -7.18 -0.52
CA LYS A 435 22.74 -6.45 -1.45
C LYS A 435 22.00 -5.33 -0.71
N LYS A 436 22.09 -4.11 -1.25
CA LYS A 436 21.35 -2.96 -0.73
C LYS A 436 19.91 -3.00 -1.23
N ASP A 437 18.97 -2.84 -0.32
CA ASP A 437 17.54 -2.79 -0.63
C ASP A 437 17.18 -1.51 -1.41
N GLY A 438 16.56 -1.68 -2.57
CA GLY A 438 15.86 -0.62 -3.30
C GLY A 438 14.36 -0.61 -3.04
N ARG A 439 13.67 0.43 -3.51
CA ARG A 439 12.23 0.66 -3.27
C ARG A 439 11.30 -0.51 -3.64
N PHE A 440 11.65 -1.26 -4.67
CA PHE A 440 10.88 -2.41 -5.17
C PHE A 440 11.54 -3.75 -4.84
N ASP A 441 12.65 -3.71 -4.11
CA ASP A 441 13.37 -4.91 -3.71
C ASP A 441 12.72 -5.51 -2.48
N CYS A 442 12.69 -6.83 -2.46
CA CYS A 442 12.34 -7.60 -1.28
C CYS A 442 13.63 -7.93 -0.52
N VAL A 443 13.52 -8.07 0.80
CA VAL A 443 14.62 -8.57 1.63
C VAL A 443 14.87 -10.03 1.27
N GLU A 444 16.10 -10.37 0.85
CA GLU A 444 16.47 -11.74 0.41
C GLU A 444 17.16 -12.54 1.53
N THR A 445 17.18 -12.02 2.75
CA THR A 445 17.91 -12.55 3.91
C THR A 445 17.00 -12.82 5.12
N PRO A 446 17.40 -13.67 6.08
CA PRO A 446 18.60 -14.52 6.07
C PRO A 446 18.50 -15.68 5.07
N ASN A 447 19.66 -16.20 4.67
CA ASN A 447 19.72 -17.52 4.04
C ASN A 447 19.27 -18.57 5.05
N HIS A 448 18.38 -19.47 4.64
CA HIS A 448 17.78 -20.47 5.53
C HIS A 448 17.58 -21.79 4.79
N THR A 449 17.63 -22.90 5.53
CA THR A 449 17.38 -24.23 4.97
C THR A 449 15.90 -24.41 4.68
N VAL A 450 15.60 -24.94 3.50
CA VAL A 450 14.26 -25.37 3.10
C VAL A 450 14.33 -26.80 2.57
N THR A 451 13.40 -27.64 3.00
CA THR A 451 13.17 -29.01 2.55
C THR A 451 11.81 -29.10 1.87
N LEU A 452 11.82 -29.40 0.58
CA LEU A 452 10.62 -29.81 -0.14
C LEU A 452 10.44 -31.31 0.07
N THR A 453 9.43 -31.70 0.86
CA THR A 453 9.25 -33.09 1.29
C THR A 453 8.66 -33.96 0.19
N ARG A 454 8.04 -33.35 -0.81
CA ARG A 454 7.47 -34.01 -1.98
C ARG A 454 8.01 -33.40 -3.27
N GLY A 455 8.16 -34.25 -4.28
CA GLY A 455 8.43 -33.77 -5.63
C GLY A 455 7.21 -33.08 -6.24
N PHE A 456 7.45 -32.25 -7.25
CA PHE A 456 6.43 -31.49 -7.96
C PHE A 456 6.81 -31.34 -9.43
N TRP A 457 5.83 -31.04 -10.28
CA TRP A 457 6.08 -30.73 -11.69
C TRP A 457 6.12 -29.22 -11.87
N LEU A 458 7.09 -28.73 -12.64
CA LEU A 458 7.18 -27.31 -13.00
C LEU A 458 7.25 -27.15 -14.51
N GLY A 459 6.55 -26.16 -15.06
CA GLY A 459 6.57 -25.88 -16.50
C GLY A 459 8.00 -25.74 -16.99
N LYS A 460 8.34 -26.46 -18.06
CA LYS A 460 9.68 -26.46 -18.66
C LYS A 460 10.10 -25.06 -19.13
N TYR A 461 9.12 -24.27 -19.55
CA TYR A 461 9.23 -22.88 -19.98
C TYR A 461 8.25 -21.99 -19.20
N PRO A 462 8.46 -20.66 -19.18
CA PRO A 462 7.39 -19.73 -18.85
C PRO A 462 6.19 -19.93 -19.78
N VAL A 463 4.98 -19.61 -19.31
CA VAL A 463 3.76 -19.73 -20.13
C VAL A 463 3.90 -18.86 -21.38
N THR A 464 3.71 -19.45 -22.57
CA THR A 464 3.81 -18.71 -23.83
C THR A 464 2.54 -17.94 -24.15
N GLN A 465 2.64 -17.00 -25.09
CA GLN A 465 1.49 -16.22 -25.57
C GLN A 465 0.40 -17.10 -26.18
N GLU A 466 0.79 -18.11 -26.96
CA GLU A 466 -0.13 -19.08 -27.55
C GLU A 466 -0.86 -19.90 -26.48
N GLN A 467 -0.11 -20.40 -25.47
CA GLN A 467 -0.68 -21.15 -24.36
C GLN A 467 -1.66 -20.30 -23.56
N TYR A 468 -1.29 -19.06 -23.24
CA TYR A 468 -2.17 -18.13 -22.53
C TYR A 468 -3.44 -17.82 -23.32
N GLN A 469 -3.30 -17.49 -24.61
CA GLN A 469 -4.42 -17.17 -25.48
C GLN A 469 -5.35 -18.37 -25.70
N THR A 470 -4.82 -19.58 -25.73
CA THR A 470 -5.63 -20.81 -25.89
C THR A 470 -6.57 -21.02 -24.70
N ILE A 471 -6.09 -20.80 -23.47
CA ILE A 471 -6.89 -21.00 -22.25
C ILE A 471 -7.81 -19.80 -21.97
N MET A 472 -7.31 -18.57 -22.14
CA MET A 472 -8.01 -17.35 -21.72
C MET A 472 -8.78 -16.65 -22.84
N GLY A 473 -8.57 -17.03 -24.10
CA GLY A 473 -9.16 -16.38 -25.27
C GLY A 473 -8.59 -14.98 -25.59
N ILE A 474 -7.61 -14.50 -24.82
CA ILE A 474 -7.00 -13.17 -24.95
C ILE A 474 -5.47 -13.24 -24.89
N ASN A 475 -4.77 -12.31 -25.54
CA ASN A 475 -3.31 -12.16 -25.43
C ASN A 475 -2.94 -10.75 -24.89
N PRO A 476 -2.60 -10.63 -23.59
CA PRO A 476 -2.33 -9.34 -22.95
C PRO A 476 -0.94 -8.77 -23.23
N SER A 477 -0.05 -9.54 -23.88
CA SER A 477 1.38 -9.25 -23.99
C SER A 477 1.67 -7.95 -24.76
N LYS A 478 2.78 -7.30 -24.45
CA LYS A 478 3.18 -6.00 -24.98
C LYS A 478 4.66 -5.90 -25.35
N SER A 479 5.53 -6.83 -24.92
CA SER A 479 6.97 -6.80 -25.27
C SER A 479 7.21 -7.17 -26.73
N THR A 480 7.14 -8.46 -27.05
CA THR A 480 7.29 -9.00 -28.40
C THR A 480 6.00 -9.74 -28.75
N LYS A 481 5.40 -9.48 -29.91
CA LYS A 481 4.21 -10.21 -30.38
C LYS A 481 4.64 -11.45 -31.16
N ASP A 482 4.79 -12.57 -30.47
CA ASP A 482 5.15 -13.87 -31.05
C ASP A 482 4.50 -14.99 -30.20
N PRO A 483 3.78 -15.95 -30.81
CA PRO A 483 3.11 -17.05 -30.11
C PRO A 483 4.03 -17.84 -29.16
N LYS A 484 5.32 -17.97 -29.49
CA LYS A 484 6.33 -18.73 -28.74
C LYS A 484 7.10 -17.89 -27.73
N CYS A 485 6.89 -16.57 -27.68
CA CYS A 485 7.40 -15.73 -26.60
C CYS A 485 6.60 -15.99 -25.31
N PRO A 486 7.17 -15.69 -24.12
CA PRO A 486 6.41 -15.71 -22.88
C PRO A 486 5.24 -14.72 -22.94
N VAL A 487 4.14 -15.06 -22.27
CA VAL A 487 3.10 -14.09 -21.97
C VAL A 487 3.66 -13.04 -21.02
N ASP A 488 3.36 -11.77 -21.30
CA ASP A 488 3.74 -10.65 -20.45
C ASP A 488 2.53 -9.74 -20.17
N ASN A 489 2.74 -8.68 -19.37
CA ASN A 489 1.69 -7.71 -19.04
C ASN A 489 0.51 -8.34 -18.30
N ILE A 490 0.81 -9.32 -17.43
CA ILE A 490 -0.17 -9.99 -16.56
C ILE A 490 -0.03 -9.59 -15.08
N GLY A 491 -1.19 -9.35 -14.46
CA GLY A 491 -1.37 -9.07 -13.05
C GLY A 491 -1.31 -10.35 -12.21
N THR A 492 -1.39 -10.22 -10.90
CA THR A 492 -1.50 -11.40 -10.04
C THR A 492 -2.85 -12.11 -10.25
N SER A 493 -3.95 -11.37 -10.46
CA SER A 493 -5.26 -11.94 -10.78
C SER A 493 -5.22 -12.76 -12.04
N ASP A 494 -4.70 -12.17 -13.09
CA ASP A 494 -4.62 -12.79 -14.40
C ASP A 494 -3.86 -14.13 -14.34
N ALA A 495 -2.82 -14.22 -13.50
CA ALA A 495 -2.07 -15.45 -13.30
C ALA A 495 -2.82 -16.52 -12.50
N PHE A 496 -3.61 -16.14 -11.48
CA PHE A 496 -4.49 -17.07 -10.76
C PHE A 496 -5.67 -17.52 -11.64
N ASP A 497 -6.33 -16.57 -12.31
CA ASP A 497 -7.42 -16.85 -13.24
C ASP A 497 -6.98 -17.81 -14.36
N PHE A 498 -5.74 -17.68 -14.86
CA PHE A 498 -5.17 -18.60 -15.83
C PHE A 498 -5.04 -20.04 -15.31
N VAL A 499 -4.47 -20.24 -14.11
CA VAL A 499 -4.33 -21.60 -13.56
C VAL A 499 -5.68 -22.19 -13.18
N ASP A 500 -6.60 -21.39 -12.63
CA ASP A 500 -7.97 -21.83 -12.32
C ASP A 500 -8.70 -22.27 -13.59
N LYS A 501 -8.54 -21.51 -14.69
CA LYS A 501 -9.11 -21.88 -15.99
C LYS A 501 -8.48 -23.13 -16.59
N MET A 502 -7.17 -23.33 -16.40
CA MET A 502 -6.52 -24.59 -16.78
C MET A 502 -7.11 -25.79 -16.01
N VAL A 503 -7.35 -25.65 -14.70
CA VAL A 503 -8.01 -26.70 -13.90
C VAL A 503 -9.39 -27.01 -14.46
N GLU A 504 -10.20 -25.99 -14.74
CA GLU A 504 -11.55 -26.15 -15.29
C GLU A 504 -11.56 -26.88 -16.64
N VAL A 505 -10.66 -26.51 -17.55
CA VAL A 505 -10.66 -27.01 -18.93
C VAL A 505 -9.99 -28.38 -19.07
N ILE A 506 -8.95 -28.65 -18.29
CA ILE A 506 -8.08 -29.83 -18.45
C ILE A 506 -8.35 -30.88 -17.38
N GLY A 507 -8.94 -30.50 -16.24
CA GLY A 507 -9.28 -31.43 -15.15
C GLY A 507 -8.07 -31.96 -14.39
N ARG A 508 -6.98 -31.18 -14.30
CA ARG A 508 -5.79 -31.48 -13.47
C ARG A 508 -5.50 -30.33 -12.53
N ASP A 509 -4.83 -30.62 -11.41
CA ASP A 509 -4.50 -29.65 -10.38
C ASP A 509 -3.29 -28.77 -10.77
N PHE A 510 -3.58 -27.70 -11.51
CA PHE A 510 -2.62 -26.66 -11.89
C PHE A 510 -2.62 -25.53 -10.88
N ARG A 511 -1.43 -25.00 -10.60
CA ARG A 511 -1.24 -23.87 -9.68
C ARG A 511 -0.02 -23.04 -10.04
N LEU A 512 0.13 -21.90 -9.38
CA LEU A 512 1.43 -21.21 -9.33
C LEU A 512 2.40 -22.00 -8.43
N PRO A 513 3.71 -22.00 -8.74
CA PRO A 513 4.72 -22.53 -7.82
C PRO A 513 4.75 -21.68 -6.54
N THR A 514 5.13 -22.31 -5.42
CA THR A 514 5.55 -21.53 -4.24
C THR A 514 6.88 -20.83 -4.52
N GLU A 515 7.19 -19.81 -3.73
CA GLU A 515 8.48 -19.12 -3.81
C GLU A 515 9.65 -20.08 -3.64
N ALA A 516 9.51 -21.04 -2.71
CA ALA A 516 10.53 -22.03 -2.43
C ALA A 516 10.68 -23.07 -3.55
N GLU A 517 9.57 -23.56 -4.11
CA GLU A 517 9.60 -24.46 -5.27
C GLU A 517 10.29 -23.80 -6.46
N TRP A 518 9.96 -22.53 -6.73
CA TRP A 518 10.57 -21.78 -7.81
C TRP A 518 12.08 -21.63 -7.60
N GLU A 519 12.53 -21.25 -6.40
CA GLU A 519 13.97 -21.07 -6.13
C GLU A 519 14.73 -22.41 -6.14
N TYR A 520 14.14 -23.48 -5.59
CA TYR A 520 14.69 -24.83 -5.64
C TYR A 520 14.90 -25.29 -7.09
N ALA A 521 13.87 -25.14 -7.92
CA ALA A 521 13.93 -25.46 -9.33
C ALA A 521 14.97 -24.59 -10.05
N ALA A 522 15.02 -23.28 -9.78
CA ALA A 522 16.00 -22.37 -10.37
C ALA A 522 17.43 -22.78 -10.06
N ARG A 523 17.70 -23.28 -8.85
CA ARG A 523 19.01 -23.78 -8.40
C ARG A 523 19.35 -25.17 -8.93
N GLY A 524 18.43 -25.86 -9.63
CA GLY A 524 18.66 -27.22 -10.14
C GLY A 524 18.93 -28.25 -9.03
N GLY A 525 18.32 -28.05 -7.86
CA GLY A 525 18.41 -28.96 -6.71
C GLY A 525 19.70 -28.94 -5.89
N LYS A 526 20.83 -28.47 -6.45
CA LYS A 526 22.15 -28.45 -5.76
C LYS A 526 22.96 -27.17 -5.92
N GLY A 527 22.43 -26.14 -6.59
CA GLY A 527 23.13 -24.87 -6.81
C GLY A 527 23.19 -23.98 -5.57
N GLU A 528 24.39 -23.80 -5.00
CA GLU A 528 24.62 -22.97 -3.80
C GLU A 528 24.94 -21.49 -4.12
N GLY A 529 25.29 -21.19 -5.37
CA GLY A 529 25.64 -19.84 -5.81
C GLY A 529 24.45 -18.93 -6.15
N LYS A 530 24.77 -17.73 -6.64
CA LYS A 530 23.83 -16.77 -7.25
C LYS A 530 23.10 -17.38 -8.44
N TRP A 531 23.79 -18.20 -9.21
CA TRP A 531 23.25 -19.07 -10.25
C TRP A 531 23.59 -20.52 -9.92
N PHE A 532 22.89 -21.47 -10.53
CA PHE A 532 23.20 -22.89 -10.35
C PHE A 532 24.62 -23.23 -10.81
N PHE A 533 25.17 -22.48 -11.77
CA PHE A 533 26.52 -22.62 -12.30
C PHE A 533 27.58 -21.79 -11.54
N GLY A 534 27.24 -21.24 -10.37
CA GLY A 534 28.15 -20.45 -9.53
C GLY A 534 27.89 -18.94 -9.62
N ASN A 535 28.93 -18.14 -9.38
CA ASN A 535 28.83 -16.68 -9.20
C ASN A 535 29.46 -15.87 -10.35
N ASN A 536 29.85 -16.51 -11.46
CA ASN A 536 30.48 -15.83 -12.59
C ASN A 536 29.41 -15.26 -13.56
N PRO A 537 29.22 -13.92 -13.63
CA PRO A 537 28.21 -13.31 -14.50
C PRO A 537 28.48 -13.51 -15.99
N GLN A 538 29.72 -13.81 -16.40
CA GLN A 538 30.08 -14.01 -17.81
C GLN A 538 29.38 -15.24 -18.43
N VAL A 539 29.01 -16.21 -17.58
CA VAL A 539 28.33 -17.45 -17.99
C VAL A 539 26.83 -17.24 -18.17
N LEU A 540 26.24 -16.19 -17.57
CA LEU A 540 24.80 -15.94 -17.57
C LEU A 540 24.21 -15.84 -18.99
N GLY A 541 24.97 -15.31 -19.95
CA GLY A 541 24.55 -15.16 -21.34
C GLY A 541 24.19 -16.47 -22.05
N GLU A 542 24.66 -17.62 -21.54
CA GLU A 542 24.31 -18.94 -22.05
C GLU A 542 22.94 -19.44 -21.56
N TYR A 543 22.46 -18.92 -20.42
CA TYR A 543 21.28 -19.42 -19.70
C TYR A 543 20.12 -18.43 -19.60
N ALA A 544 20.34 -17.15 -19.91
CA ALA A 544 19.31 -16.12 -19.73
C ALA A 544 19.32 -15.05 -20.81
N TRP A 545 18.14 -14.48 -21.04
CA TRP A 545 17.93 -13.21 -21.73
C TRP A 545 17.80 -12.08 -20.71
N PHE A 546 18.73 -11.12 -20.73
CA PHE A 546 18.82 -9.98 -19.83
C PHE A 546 19.23 -8.72 -20.61
N LYS A 547 19.32 -7.55 -19.98
CA LYS A 547 19.51 -6.26 -20.65
C LYS A 547 20.67 -6.23 -21.65
N GLY A 548 21.78 -6.89 -21.32
CA GLY A 548 23.00 -6.88 -22.13
C GLY A 548 22.96 -7.77 -23.38
N ASN A 549 22.02 -8.71 -23.50
CA ASN A 549 21.96 -9.64 -24.64
C ASN A 549 20.56 -9.79 -25.27
N SER A 550 19.51 -9.22 -24.67
CA SER A 550 18.13 -9.38 -25.13
C SER A 550 17.77 -8.51 -26.34
N GLY A 551 18.57 -7.50 -26.68
CA GLY A 551 18.20 -6.52 -27.70
C GLY A 551 16.94 -5.72 -27.32
N GLY A 552 16.64 -5.60 -26.03
CA GLY A 552 15.53 -4.79 -25.52
C GLY A 552 14.14 -5.42 -25.68
N LYS A 553 14.04 -6.75 -25.78
CA LYS A 553 12.77 -7.45 -25.97
C LYS A 553 12.78 -8.88 -25.39
N SER A 554 11.60 -9.47 -25.19
CA SER A 554 11.47 -10.91 -24.90
C SER A 554 11.73 -11.76 -26.15
N HIS A 555 12.21 -12.98 -25.95
CA HIS A 555 12.50 -13.96 -27.01
C HIS A 555 11.61 -15.19 -26.93
N GLN A 556 11.64 -16.04 -27.96
CA GLN A 556 10.98 -17.34 -27.89
C GLN A 556 11.57 -18.16 -26.75
N VAL A 557 10.72 -18.85 -26.00
CA VAL A 557 11.16 -19.67 -24.86
C VAL A 557 12.10 -20.79 -25.31
N GLY A 558 13.03 -21.19 -24.43
CA GLY A 558 13.90 -22.34 -24.68
C GLY A 558 15.08 -22.10 -25.62
N GLN A 559 15.38 -20.85 -25.99
CA GLN A 559 16.52 -20.51 -26.87
C GLN A 559 17.88 -20.43 -26.15
N LYS A 560 17.88 -20.50 -24.82
CA LYS A 560 19.09 -20.58 -23.98
C LYS A 560 19.25 -21.99 -23.42
N LYS A 561 20.39 -22.28 -22.79
CA LYS A 561 20.61 -23.59 -22.16
C LYS A 561 19.68 -23.78 -20.94
N PRO A 562 19.20 -25.00 -20.67
CA PRO A 562 18.45 -25.29 -19.46
C PRO A 562 19.36 -25.42 -18.23
N ASN A 563 18.76 -25.41 -17.05
CA ASN A 563 19.43 -25.80 -15.81
C ASN A 563 19.52 -27.35 -15.68
N PRO A 564 20.16 -27.90 -14.62
CA PRO A 564 20.33 -29.35 -14.45
C PRO A 564 19.05 -30.18 -14.37
N PHE A 565 17.91 -29.56 -14.06
CA PHE A 565 16.60 -30.24 -14.12
C PHE A 565 16.03 -30.27 -15.54
N GLY A 566 16.57 -29.50 -16.49
CA GLY A 566 16.02 -29.36 -17.83
C GLY A 566 15.03 -28.20 -17.97
N ILE A 567 15.02 -27.26 -17.02
CA ILE A 567 14.11 -26.11 -17.00
C ILE A 567 14.82 -24.90 -17.60
N TYR A 568 14.13 -24.19 -18.49
CA TYR A 568 14.66 -23.08 -19.26
C TYR A 568 14.22 -21.73 -18.69
N ASP A 569 14.98 -20.69 -19.03
CA ASP A 569 14.62 -19.27 -18.83
C ASP A 569 14.43 -18.82 -17.37
N MET A 570 14.95 -19.56 -16.38
CA MET A 570 14.74 -19.26 -14.95
C MET A 570 15.34 -17.92 -14.48
N TYR A 571 16.36 -17.40 -15.15
CA TYR A 571 17.10 -16.23 -14.66
C TYR A 571 16.81 -14.93 -15.41
N GLY A 572 15.97 -14.94 -16.45
CA GLY A 572 15.73 -13.76 -17.28
C GLY A 572 14.38 -13.83 -17.97
N GLN A 573 14.30 -13.35 -19.22
CA GLN A 573 13.03 -13.27 -19.97
C GLN A 573 12.02 -12.37 -19.26
N VAL A 574 11.17 -12.91 -18.40
CA VAL A 574 10.13 -12.19 -17.68
C VAL A 574 10.20 -12.54 -16.20
N TYR A 575 9.82 -11.60 -15.35
CA TYR A 575 9.61 -11.91 -13.94
C TYR A 575 8.46 -12.90 -13.82
N GLU A 576 8.61 -13.93 -13.01
CA GLU A 576 7.62 -14.99 -12.87
C GLU A 576 6.84 -14.87 -11.56
N ARG A 577 5.51 -14.94 -11.66
CA ARG A 577 4.59 -14.96 -10.51
C ARG A 577 4.74 -16.26 -9.71
N VAL A 578 4.72 -16.13 -8.38
CA VAL A 578 4.60 -17.24 -7.42
C VAL A 578 3.34 -17.07 -6.57
N SER A 579 2.90 -18.14 -5.90
CA SER A 579 1.69 -18.12 -5.06
C SER A 579 1.86 -17.29 -3.76
N ASP A 580 3.09 -17.20 -3.25
CA ASP A 580 3.44 -16.53 -2.01
C ASP A 580 3.19 -15.02 -1.99
N LYS A 581 2.87 -14.52 -0.79
CA LYS A 581 2.86 -13.08 -0.48
C LYS A 581 4.18 -12.66 0.12
N TYR A 582 4.53 -11.40 -0.11
CA TYR A 582 5.68 -10.78 0.51
C TYR A 582 5.41 -10.41 1.96
N SER A 583 6.30 -10.86 2.84
CA SER A 583 6.45 -10.37 4.21
C SER A 583 7.95 -10.15 4.44
N VAL A 584 8.31 -8.95 4.89
CA VAL A 584 9.71 -8.54 5.07
C VAL A 584 10.49 -9.48 6.00
N ASP A 585 9.87 -9.97 7.07
CA ASP A 585 10.52 -10.88 8.02
C ASP A 585 10.18 -12.36 7.74
N TYR A 586 9.66 -12.72 6.56
CA TYR A 586 9.25 -14.11 6.31
C TYR A 586 10.42 -15.09 6.37
N TYR A 587 11.56 -14.79 5.74
CA TYR A 587 12.72 -15.69 5.74
C TYR A 587 13.27 -15.97 7.15
N LYS A 588 13.17 -15.00 8.08
CA LYS A 588 13.60 -15.19 9.48
C LYS A 588 12.73 -16.19 10.25
N ARG A 589 11.50 -16.43 9.80
CA ARG A 589 10.49 -17.27 10.47
C ARG A 589 9.87 -18.30 9.53
N SER A 590 10.53 -18.56 8.40
CA SER A 590 10.07 -19.50 7.39
C SER A 590 10.13 -20.91 7.99
N PRO A 591 9.08 -21.74 7.85
CA PRO A 591 9.20 -23.14 8.24
C PRO A 591 10.21 -23.84 7.33
N GLU A 592 10.96 -24.79 7.90
CA GLU A 592 11.96 -25.56 7.15
C GLU A 592 11.32 -26.47 6.10
N LYS A 593 10.15 -27.05 6.38
CA LYS A 593 9.47 -28.00 5.48
C LYS A 593 8.35 -27.32 4.71
N ASP A 594 8.38 -27.47 3.38
CA ASP A 594 7.35 -27.04 2.43
C ASP A 594 6.76 -25.63 2.69
N PRO A 595 7.59 -24.56 2.76
CA PRO A 595 7.10 -23.22 3.01
C PRO A 595 6.22 -22.71 1.85
N THR A 596 5.06 -22.16 2.21
CA THR A 596 4.05 -21.62 1.27
C THR A 596 3.80 -20.11 1.46
N GLY A 597 4.76 -19.41 2.06
CA GLY A 597 4.67 -17.98 2.35
C GLY A 597 3.92 -17.68 3.65
N PRO A 598 3.79 -16.39 4.02
CA PRO A 598 3.05 -16.00 5.22
C PRO A 598 1.58 -16.42 5.08
N SER A 599 0.99 -16.94 6.17
CA SER A 599 -0.42 -17.32 6.19
C SER A 599 -1.29 -16.19 5.66
N GLN A 600 -2.26 -16.49 4.80
CA GLN A 600 -3.26 -15.55 4.34
C GLN A 600 -4.48 -15.66 5.25
N GLY A 601 -4.99 -14.53 5.76
CA GLY A 601 -6.36 -14.52 6.26
C GLY A 601 -7.27 -14.55 5.05
N ILE A 602 -7.91 -15.69 4.77
CA ILE A 602 -9.02 -15.78 3.81
C ILE A 602 -10.36 -15.41 4.47
N LYS A 603 -10.37 -15.34 5.80
CA LYS A 603 -11.46 -14.90 6.66
C LYS A 603 -10.90 -14.14 7.85
N SER A 604 -11.60 -13.10 8.27
CA SER A 604 -11.40 -12.39 9.54
C SER A 604 -12.47 -12.89 10.46
N ILE A 605 -12.11 -13.50 11.59
CA ILE A 605 -13.06 -14.12 12.51
C ILE A 605 -12.94 -13.49 13.89
N VAL A 606 -14.08 -13.15 14.50
CA VAL A 606 -14.20 -12.80 15.91
C VAL A 606 -15.32 -13.59 16.55
N GLU A 607 -15.12 -14.00 17.79
CA GLU A 607 -16.09 -14.77 18.57
C GLU A 607 -16.43 -14.01 19.84
N TYR A 608 -17.71 -13.99 20.23
CA TYR A 608 -18.20 -13.39 21.46
C TYR A 608 -18.98 -14.43 22.26
N ARG A 609 -18.80 -14.44 23.58
CA ARG A 609 -19.67 -15.20 24.50
C ARG A 609 -20.65 -14.22 25.14
N VAL A 610 -21.94 -14.48 24.98
CA VAL A 610 -23.02 -13.58 25.40
C VAL A 610 -24.01 -14.38 26.25
N LYS A 611 -24.37 -13.86 27.42
CA LYS A 611 -25.38 -14.48 28.28
C LYS A 611 -26.75 -13.87 27.99
N VAL A 612 -27.69 -14.67 27.51
CA VAL A 612 -29.01 -14.22 27.09
C VAL A 612 -30.04 -14.56 28.17
N PRO A 613 -30.90 -13.61 28.60
CA PRO A 613 -31.82 -13.83 29.72
C PRO A 613 -32.96 -14.79 29.36
N THR A 614 -33.51 -14.67 28.14
CA THR A 614 -34.66 -15.47 27.68
C THR A 614 -34.38 -16.00 26.28
N ALA A 615 -34.71 -17.27 26.04
CA ALA A 615 -34.60 -17.86 24.71
C ALA A 615 -35.55 -17.16 23.73
N GLY A 616 -35.13 -16.96 22.48
CA GLY A 616 -35.96 -16.29 21.49
C GLY A 616 -35.20 -15.86 20.24
N LYS A 617 -35.89 -15.13 19.37
CA LYS A 617 -35.30 -14.50 18.19
C LYS A 617 -34.82 -13.10 18.55
N TYR A 618 -33.56 -12.78 18.30
CA TYR A 618 -32.98 -11.47 18.60
C TYR A 618 -32.60 -10.76 17.31
N ARG A 619 -33.01 -9.50 17.17
CA ARG A 619 -32.55 -8.60 16.11
C ARG A 619 -31.14 -8.12 16.44
N LEU A 620 -30.20 -8.40 15.56
CA LEU A 620 -28.82 -7.95 15.61
C LEU A 620 -28.65 -6.68 14.76
N LYS A 621 -28.13 -5.62 15.39
CA LYS A 621 -27.58 -4.44 14.69
C LYS A 621 -26.09 -4.31 14.96
N ALA A 622 -25.35 -3.76 14.00
CA ALA A 622 -23.96 -3.38 14.18
C ALA A 622 -23.77 -1.87 13.95
N ALA A 623 -23.08 -1.20 14.87
CA ALA A 623 -22.64 0.18 14.69
C ALA A 623 -21.29 0.17 13.95
N VAL A 624 -21.30 0.60 12.68
CA VAL A 624 -20.17 0.43 11.76
C VAL A 624 -19.75 1.73 11.08
N VAL A 625 -18.52 1.75 10.58
CA VAL A 625 -18.00 2.74 9.63
C VAL A 625 -17.43 2.00 8.42
N THR A 626 -17.88 2.41 7.24
CA THR A 626 -17.41 1.87 5.97
C THR A 626 -16.95 3.00 5.05
N ALA A 627 -15.90 2.72 4.27
CA ALA A 627 -15.37 3.63 3.26
C ALA A 627 -15.78 3.25 1.83
N ASN A 628 -16.36 2.05 1.64
CA ASN A 628 -16.66 1.44 0.34
C ASN A 628 -18.06 0.78 0.36
N PHE A 629 -18.62 0.51 -0.82
CA PHE A 629 -19.93 -0.16 -0.98
C PHE A 629 -19.87 -1.68 -0.84
N LYS A 630 -21.06 -2.30 -0.81
CA LYS A 630 -21.28 -3.76 -0.89
C LYS A 630 -20.48 -4.53 0.16
N GLN A 631 -20.36 -3.95 1.36
CA GLN A 631 -19.76 -4.62 2.50
C GLN A 631 -20.83 -5.48 3.16
N ASN A 632 -20.46 -6.68 3.58
CA ASN A 632 -21.34 -7.56 4.34
C ASN A 632 -20.56 -8.22 5.47
N MET A 633 -21.29 -8.83 6.40
CA MET A 633 -20.73 -9.66 7.44
C MET A 633 -21.61 -10.88 7.66
N LYS A 634 -20.97 -11.98 8.03
CA LYS A 634 -21.64 -13.23 8.37
C LYS A 634 -21.58 -13.48 9.86
N VAL A 635 -22.56 -14.20 10.36
CA VAL A 635 -22.66 -14.59 11.76
C VAL A 635 -23.23 -16.01 11.88
N SER A 636 -22.67 -16.77 12.81
CA SER A 636 -23.23 -18.05 13.27
C SER A 636 -23.39 -18.06 14.78
N VAL A 637 -24.32 -18.89 15.24
CA VAL A 637 -24.64 -19.05 16.66
C VAL A 637 -24.24 -20.45 17.10
N ASN A 638 -23.54 -20.55 18.24
CA ASN A 638 -23.15 -21.79 18.89
C ASN A 638 -22.34 -22.75 17.99
N GLY A 639 -21.58 -22.22 17.03
CA GLY A 639 -20.68 -22.99 16.17
C GLY A 639 -21.35 -23.73 15.02
N ASP A 640 -22.65 -23.52 14.78
CA ASP A 640 -23.35 -24.09 13.62
C ASP A 640 -23.10 -23.22 12.36
N GLU A 641 -22.04 -23.55 11.62
CA GLU A 641 -21.71 -22.87 10.37
C GLU A 641 -22.69 -23.19 9.24
N SER A 642 -23.47 -24.29 9.34
CA SER A 642 -24.48 -24.64 8.35
C SER A 642 -25.73 -23.74 8.41
N ALA A 643 -25.92 -23.03 9.52
CA ALA A 643 -26.97 -22.06 9.76
C ALA A 643 -26.45 -20.61 9.74
N GLU A 644 -25.36 -20.32 9.00
CA GLU A 644 -24.82 -18.97 8.88
C GLU A 644 -25.84 -17.98 8.30
N GLN A 645 -25.84 -16.78 8.86
CA GLN A 645 -26.65 -15.66 8.35
C GLN A 645 -25.73 -14.54 7.88
N GLN A 646 -26.04 -13.97 6.72
CA GLN A 646 -25.35 -12.79 6.18
C GLN A 646 -26.21 -11.55 6.36
N PHE A 647 -25.58 -10.42 6.67
CA PHE A 647 -26.22 -9.12 6.67
C PHE A 647 -25.34 -8.05 6.04
N ASP A 648 -25.98 -7.13 5.34
CA ASP A 648 -25.30 -6.06 4.63
C ASP A 648 -24.94 -4.91 5.57
N LEU A 649 -23.79 -4.31 5.32
CA LEU A 649 -23.29 -3.16 6.06
C LEU A 649 -23.54 -1.88 5.23
N PRO A 650 -24.08 -0.82 5.84
CA PRO A 650 -24.37 0.42 5.12
C PRO A 650 -23.08 1.06 4.61
N TRP A 651 -23.16 1.78 3.49
CA TRP A 651 -22.11 2.72 3.11
C TRP A 651 -22.25 4.00 3.93
N THR A 652 -21.31 4.22 4.83
CA THR A 652 -21.45 5.29 5.83
C THR A 652 -20.63 6.54 5.52
N ASN A 653 -19.83 6.48 4.44
CA ASN A 653 -18.94 7.56 4.03
C ASN A 653 -18.05 8.09 5.19
N GLY A 654 -17.56 7.20 6.05
CA GLY A 654 -16.69 7.58 7.17
C GLY A 654 -17.40 7.98 8.47
N TYR A 655 -18.73 7.94 8.54
CA TYR A 655 -19.47 8.22 9.76
C TYR A 655 -19.95 6.93 10.45
N TRP A 656 -20.16 6.99 11.76
CA TRP A 656 -20.79 5.88 12.48
C TRP A 656 -22.27 5.79 12.11
N GLN A 657 -22.72 4.63 11.65
CA GLN A 657 -24.13 4.34 11.40
C GLN A 657 -24.46 2.92 11.84
N ASP A 658 -25.69 2.71 12.27
CA ASP A 658 -26.21 1.38 12.53
C ASP A 658 -26.62 0.70 11.23
N THR A 659 -26.49 -0.62 11.16
CA THR A 659 -27.09 -1.43 10.10
C THR A 659 -28.60 -1.19 10.03
N ILE A 660 -29.10 -0.96 8.81
CA ILE A 660 -30.51 -0.62 8.54
C ILE A 660 -31.39 -1.87 8.73
N ASP A 661 -31.00 -2.99 8.12
CA ASP A 661 -31.74 -4.26 8.18
C ASP A 661 -31.12 -5.20 9.22
N PRO A 662 -31.78 -5.46 10.36
CA PRO A 662 -31.23 -6.31 11.39
C PRO A 662 -31.35 -7.79 11.05
N CYS A 663 -30.24 -8.52 11.18
CA CYS A 663 -30.19 -9.98 11.13
C CYS A 663 -30.93 -10.59 12.33
N VAL A 664 -31.64 -11.72 12.17
CA VAL A 664 -32.43 -12.31 13.26
C VAL A 664 -31.80 -13.61 13.74
N LEU A 665 -31.22 -13.59 14.95
CA LEU A 665 -30.49 -14.72 15.51
C LEU A 665 -31.37 -15.51 16.50
N PRO A 666 -31.51 -16.83 16.36
CA PRO A 666 -32.12 -17.67 17.39
C PRO A 666 -31.12 -17.89 18.53
N LEU A 667 -31.42 -17.40 19.73
CA LEU A 667 -30.57 -17.54 20.92
C LEU A 667 -31.28 -18.35 22.01
N LYS A 668 -30.51 -19.17 22.74
CA LYS A 668 -31.01 -19.93 23.89
C LYS A 668 -30.88 -19.10 25.17
N ALA A 669 -31.66 -19.39 26.19
CA ALA A 669 -31.42 -18.81 27.51
C ALA A 669 -30.07 -19.33 28.06
N GLY A 670 -29.31 -18.45 28.72
CA GLY A 670 -27.95 -18.77 29.19
C GLY A 670 -26.87 -18.37 28.19
N GLU A 671 -25.73 -19.05 28.20
CA GLU A 671 -24.59 -18.70 27.35
C GLU A 671 -24.82 -19.07 25.89
N ASN A 672 -24.48 -18.15 25.00
CA ASN A 672 -24.42 -18.37 23.56
C ASN A 672 -23.08 -17.87 23.03
N THR A 673 -22.58 -18.53 21.99
CA THR A 673 -21.38 -18.11 21.26
C THR A 673 -21.80 -17.51 19.92
N LEU A 674 -21.44 -16.25 19.69
CA LEU A 674 -21.65 -15.56 18.41
C LEU A 674 -20.33 -15.48 17.67
N ARG A 675 -20.22 -16.10 16.51
CA ARG A 675 -19.04 -16.01 15.66
C ARG A 675 -19.35 -15.14 14.47
N PHE A 676 -18.60 -14.06 14.29
CA PHE A 676 -18.71 -13.16 13.15
C PHE A 676 -17.50 -13.32 12.26
N TRP A 677 -17.72 -13.30 10.95
CA TRP A 677 -16.63 -13.24 10.01
C TRP A 677 -17.00 -12.54 8.73
N ARG A 678 -15.95 -12.27 7.95
CA ARG A 678 -16.05 -11.75 6.60
C ARG A 678 -15.26 -12.67 5.70
N ASP A 679 -15.81 -12.99 4.53
CA ASP A 679 -15.20 -13.83 3.49
C ASP A 679 -15.42 -13.21 2.10
N SER A 680 -14.80 -13.76 1.05
CA SER A 680 -14.98 -13.36 -0.36
C SER A 680 -14.46 -11.96 -0.75
N PRO A 681 -13.16 -11.78 -1.05
CA PRO A 681 -12.62 -10.55 -1.62
C PRO A 681 -13.26 -10.18 -2.99
N PRO A 682 -13.33 -8.89 -3.36
CA PRO A 682 -12.79 -7.74 -2.65
C PRO A 682 -13.78 -7.17 -1.61
N GLN A 683 -13.53 -7.46 -0.33
CA GLN A 683 -14.13 -6.77 0.80
C GLN A 683 -13.10 -5.77 1.35
N TYR A 684 -13.50 -4.51 1.57
CA TYR A 684 -12.60 -3.47 2.08
C TYR A 684 -12.62 -3.43 3.61
N GLY A 685 -11.74 -2.65 4.24
CA GLY A 685 -11.75 -2.54 5.69
C GLY A 685 -13.10 -2.07 6.25
N VAL A 686 -13.49 -2.59 7.41
CA VAL A 686 -14.69 -2.14 8.15
C VAL A 686 -14.28 -1.88 9.59
N ALA A 687 -14.70 -0.74 10.13
CA ALA A 687 -14.61 -0.46 11.56
C ALA A 687 -15.96 -0.74 12.22
N ILE A 688 -15.90 -1.39 13.38
CA ILE A 688 -17.06 -1.83 14.16
C ILE A 688 -16.87 -1.34 15.59
N LYS A 689 -17.90 -0.67 16.11
CA LYS A 689 -17.90 -0.11 17.45
C LYS A 689 -18.59 -1.04 18.44
N SER A 690 -19.76 -1.55 18.06
CA SER A 690 -20.58 -2.41 18.92
C SER A 690 -21.58 -3.21 18.10
N PHE A 691 -22.08 -4.27 18.71
CA PHE A 691 -23.28 -4.98 18.31
C PHE A 691 -24.39 -4.74 19.33
N THR A 692 -25.62 -4.69 18.86
CA THR A 692 -26.81 -4.59 19.72
C THR A 692 -27.74 -5.73 19.37
N LEU A 693 -28.11 -6.53 20.37
CA LEU A 693 -29.15 -7.53 20.27
C LEU A 693 -30.39 -7.01 20.98
N SER A 694 -31.54 -7.08 20.33
CA SER A 694 -32.83 -6.76 20.95
C SER A 694 -33.81 -7.89 20.68
N LEU A 695 -34.50 -8.36 21.73
CA LEU A 695 -35.50 -9.41 21.59
C LEU A 695 -36.55 -8.98 20.56
N ASN A 696 -36.79 -9.82 19.56
CA ASN A 696 -37.82 -9.59 18.55
C ASN A 696 -39.16 -10.08 19.12
N PRO A 697 -40.13 -9.19 19.37
CA PRO A 697 -41.41 -9.57 19.97
C PRO A 697 -42.38 -10.24 18.98
N PHE A 698 -41.99 -10.39 17.71
CA PHE A 698 -42.82 -10.93 16.61
C PHE A 698 -42.17 -12.16 15.95
#